data_AF-A0A9X4NTH7-F1
#
_entry.id   AF-A0A9X4NTH7-F1
#
_cell.length_a   1.000
_cell.length_b   1.000
_cell.length_c   1.000
_cell.angle_alpha   90.00
_cell.angle_beta   90.00
_cell.angle_gamma   90.00
#
_symmetry.space_group_name_H-M   'P 1'
#
loop_
_entity.id
_entity.type
_entity.pdbx_description
1 polymer ?
#
loop_
_entity_poly.entity_id
_entity_poly.type
_entity_poly.pdbx_seq_one_letter_code
_entity_poly.pdbx_strand_id
1 'polypeptide(L)'
;MLLATLLGAAGQAQAQTPPAVAASTEPTATATSPVPAYVDRVIEGLQPESLDEDAGYDYDRAGWPRFLRLETRLGTQPFDESQRTRLGYNLYGLLETPNHGTLSLDGSFTPSDRQGTLTLRQRGMPLAGGWLANHELGIISTPAPAITRLPSRVFVPTSILQGVGGEWENPGRGLQLQAATGVPGQLQIQPASGFERLAGRRSTLGAQWRLDADSASDPLGESREGWTLALQHESAQDVAPVGAPSASDQRVDAQATLVAARHEGAQHRLQAKAMRSRVNDARGALAGYWLDGEWDDGPRRYGAGLYRLDPGLNWANLPMANDITGAHLSTGWRTRQWSAEGSVDWLRSVSGRSSDGYYATSSARWRLSRDSNLGLGAALRNYAGRAWSSYGDYRWQNGWGTSGLRLELEGGASQASSQLLSYDQDWAVPQGWTVSTSVGVGHAGADATSGLPAESLWSTAISFSAPVTSRASLHGSLNTEHASASASRNSLNLGASWRIDTRWSLEGSAIRSTGRSRTRTSIDPLAPPQTAVNTSAYRSFHAVLRYELQAGSRSVPMGGKPSDGGGRIEGTVYFDTNRSGTQEASETGVPGVTVYLDNRYAVRTDTQGRFEFPFVASGPRTVTVRNETLPLPWGVVDEGQAKVDVRLRETTRLSLPVQRSDN
;
A
#
# COMPACT_ATOMS: atom_id res chain seq x y z
N MET A 1 -7.56 -26.29 52.77
CA MET A 1 -7.77 -26.78 54.15
C MET A 1 -9.27 -26.76 54.39
N LEU A 2 -9.91 -27.94 54.49
CA LEU A 2 -11.39 -28.14 54.49
C LEU A 2 -12.11 -27.68 53.19
N LEU A 3 -13.29 -28.17 52.77
CA LEU A 3 -14.03 -29.47 52.89
C LEU A 3 -15.17 -29.36 51.81
N ALA A 4 -15.35 -30.15 50.76
CA ALA A 4 -15.61 -31.60 50.57
C ALA A 4 -17.05 -32.11 50.92
N THR A 5 -17.82 -32.52 49.90
CA THR A 5 -19.01 -33.46 49.89
C THR A 5 -20.30 -33.03 50.66
N LEU A 6 -21.53 -33.57 50.49
CA LEU A 6 -22.20 -34.65 49.69
C LEU A 6 -23.44 -34.04 48.92
N LEU A 7 -24.20 -34.65 47.97
CA LEU A 7 -24.37 -35.98 47.32
C LEU A 7 -25.64 -36.81 47.71
N GLY A 8 -26.59 -36.98 46.77
CA GLY A 8 -27.76 -37.91 46.80
C GLY A 8 -29.16 -37.27 46.99
N ALA A 9 -30.33 -37.87 46.66
CA ALA A 9 -30.65 -39.05 45.82
C ALA A 9 -32.17 -39.14 45.39
N ALA A 10 -32.45 -40.10 44.50
CA ALA A 10 -33.67 -40.45 43.71
C ALA A 10 -35.09 -40.62 44.35
N GLY A 11 -36.12 -40.64 43.47
CA GLY A 11 -37.52 -41.11 43.63
C GLY A 11 -38.45 -40.41 42.59
N GLN A 12 -39.17 -41.03 41.63
CA GLN A 12 -40.24 -42.06 41.64
C GLN A 12 -41.54 -41.65 42.37
N ALA A 13 -42.78 -41.89 41.87
CA ALA A 13 -43.29 -42.23 40.52
C ALA A 13 -44.85 -42.12 40.48
N GLN A 14 -45.47 -42.24 39.29
CA GLN A 14 -46.93 -42.45 39.04
C GLN A 14 -47.86 -41.24 39.38
N ALA A 15 -49.12 -41.12 38.92
CA ALA A 15 -50.00 -42.07 38.20
C ALA A 15 -50.79 -41.41 37.02
N GLN A 16 -51.60 -42.21 36.31
CA GLN A 16 -52.35 -41.82 35.10
C GLN A 16 -53.87 -41.73 35.35
N THR A 17 -54.58 -40.81 34.68
CA THR A 17 -55.90 -41.11 34.04
C THR A 17 -56.34 -40.01 33.04
N PRO A 18 -56.77 -40.37 31.81
CA PRO A 18 -57.68 -39.58 30.96
C PRO A 18 -59.15 -40.00 31.27
N PRO A 19 -60.22 -39.62 30.51
CA PRO A 19 -60.29 -38.74 29.33
C PRO A 19 -61.41 -37.66 29.38
N ALA A 20 -61.41 -36.76 28.39
CA ALA A 20 -62.64 -36.24 27.77
C ALA A 20 -62.32 -35.69 26.37
N VAL A 21 -62.98 -36.19 25.33
CA VAL A 21 -62.92 -35.62 23.98
C VAL A 21 -64.27 -35.00 23.65
N ALA A 22 -64.28 -33.67 23.49
CA ALA A 22 -65.35 -32.92 22.85
C ALA A 22 -64.71 -32.04 21.78
N ALA A 23 -65.29 -32.02 20.58
CA ALA A 23 -64.68 -31.41 19.39
C ALA A 23 -65.33 -30.07 19.01
N SER A 24 -64.70 -29.38 18.06
CA SER A 24 -65.19 -28.23 17.28
C SER A 24 -65.66 -27.00 18.07
N THR A 25 -64.71 -26.12 18.39
CA THR A 25 -64.79 -24.71 17.98
C THR A 25 -63.46 -24.32 17.31
N GLU A 26 -63.52 -23.55 16.22
CA GLU A 26 -62.32 -23.02 15.58
C GLU A 26 -61.71 -21.89 16.43
N PRO A 27 -60.40 -21.91 16.75
CA PRO A 27 -59.77 -20.80 17.44
C PRO A 27 -59.59 -19.62 16.48
N THR A 28 -60.24 -18.50 16.79
CA THR A 28 -60.07 -17.22 16.09
C THR A 28 -58.58 -16.86 15.97
N ALA A 29 -58.15 -16.41 14.80
CA ALA A 29 -56.75 -16.11 14.52
C ALA A 29 -56.14 -15.12 15.54
N THR A 30 -55.25 -15.62 16.40
CA THR A 30 -54.43 -14.79 17.29
C THR A 30 -53.53 -13.91 16.44
N ALA A 31 -53.71 -12.59 16.53
CA ALA A 31 -52.86 -11.63 15.85
C ALA A 31 -51.40 -11.82 16.31
N THR A 32 -50.52 -12.22 15.38
CA THR A 32 -49.08 -12.29 15.64
C THR A 32 -48.59 -10.89 15.99
N SER A 33 -48.11 -10.71 17.23
CA SER A 33 -47.44 -9.47 17.62
C SER A 33 -46.28 -9.18 16.66
N PRO A 34 -46.09 -7.91 16.23
CA PRO A 34 -45.00 -7.59 15.33
C PRO A 34 -43.67 -7.95 16.01
N VAL A 35 -42.82 -8.69 15.30
CA VAL A 35 -41.45 -8.95 15.76
C VAL A 35 -40.77 -7.58 15.92
N PRO A 36 -40.20 -7.26 17.10
CA PRO A 36 -39.51 -6.00 17.28
C PRO A 36 -38.36 -5.93 16.27
N ALA A 37 -38.23 -4.79 15.58
CA ALA A 37 -37.18 -4.59 14.59
C ALA A 37 -35.80 -4.88 15.20
N TYR A 38 -34.90 -5.46 14.40
CA TYR A 38 -33.52 -5.72 14.83
C TYR A 38 -32.83 -4.39 15.18
N VAL A 39 -32.62 -4.16 16.47
CA VAL A 39 -31.83 -3.02 16.98
C VAL A 39 -30.42 -3.54 17.20
N ASP A 40 -29.49 -3.06 16.38
CA ASP A 40 -28.08 -3.43 16.46
C ASP A 40 -27.45 -2.81 17.73
N ARG A 41 -27.15 -3.64 18.74
CA ARG A 41 -26.62 -3.17 20.04
C ARG A 41 -25.10 -3.07 20.04
N VAL A 42 -24.56 -2.25 19.13
CA VAL A 42 -23.13 -1.98 19.06
C VAL A 42 -22.76 -0.83 20.00
N ILE A 43 -22.07 -1.19 21.09
CA ILE A 43 -21.42 -0.31 22.09
C ILE A 43 -22.39 0.48 22.99
N GLU A 44 -22.39 0.15 24.28
CA GLU A 44 -23.08 0.95 25.32
C GLU A 44 -22.38 2.31 25.54
N GLY A 45 -23.16 3.35 25.81
CA GLY A 45 -22.66 4.67 26.21
C GLY A 45 -22.46 5.70 25.08
N LEU A 46 -22.63 5.30 23.83
CA LEU A 46 -22.68 6.23 22.69
C LEU A 46 -24.13 6.61 22.38
N GLN A 47 -24.40 7.90 22.14
CA GLN A 47 -25.60 8.26 21.38
C GLN A 47 -25.37 7.87 19.93
N PRO A 48 -26.37 7.28 19.23
CA PRO A 48 -26.26 7.04 17.80
C PRO A 48 -26.06 8.38 17.09
N GLU A 49 -25.04 8.48 16.24
CA GLU A 49 -24.87 9.63 15.37
C GLU A 49 -26.12 9.75 14.50
N SER A 50 -26.72 10.94 14.48
CA SER A 50 -27.87 11.22 13.61
C SER A 50 -27.40 11.14 12.17
N LEU A 51 -27.70 10.02 11.51
CA LEU A 51 -27.56 9.89 10.06
C LEU A 51 -28.35 11.03 9.42
N ASP A 52 -27.69 11.82 8.56
CA ASP A 52 -28.36 12.80 7.72
C ASP A 52 -29.22 12.04 6.68
N GLU A 53 -30.44 11.62 7.05
CA GLU A 53 -31.33 10.82 6.19
C GLU A 53 -31.65 11.52 4.86
N ASP A 54 -31.63 12.86 4.85
CA ASP A 54 -31.80 13.71 3.66
C ASP A 54 -30.62 13.63 2.65
N ALA A 55 -29.50 12.98 2.99
CA ALA A 55 -28.30 12.89 2.15
C ALA A 55 -28.21 11.59 1.32
N GLY A 56 -29.36 11.00 0.95
CA GLY A 56 -29.47 9.79 0.12
C GLY A 56 -28.85 9.94 -1.27
N TYR A 57 -27.55 9.67 -1.40
CA TYR A 57 -26.82 9.74 -2.67
C TYR A 57 -27.21 8.59 -3.61
N ASP A 58 -27.93 8.94 -4.68
CA ASP A 58 -28.23 8.02 -5.77
C ASP A 58 -26.94 7.67 -6.55
N TYR A 59 -26.42 6.48 -6.25
CA TYR A 59 -25.19 5.95 -6.83
C TYR A 59 -25.50 5.26 -8.16
N ASP A 60 -25.10 5.90 -9.26
CA ASP A 60 -25.13 5.35 -10.61
C ASP A 60 -24.32 4.05 -10.69
N ARG A 61 -24.99 2.89 -10.65
CA ARG A 61 -24.38 1.56 -10.80
C ARG A 61 -24.18 1.16 -12.27
N ALA A 62 -24.59 1.99 -13.24
CA ALA A 62 -24.59 1.60 -14.65
C ALA A 62 -23.22 1.74 -15.30
N GLY A 63 -22.86 0.83 -16.20
CA GLY A 63 -21.57 0.83 -16.89
C GLY A 63 -20.39 0.37 -16.00
N TRP A 64 -19.19 0.36 -16.59
CA TRP A 64 -17.98 -0.10 -15.90
C TRP A 64 -17.63 0.79 -14.68
N PRO A 65 -16.95 0.23 -13.65
CA PRO A 65 -16.48 0.99 -12.49
C PRO A 65 -15.63 2.16 -12.95
N ARG A 66 -16.06 3.36 -12.60
CA ARG A 66 -15.43 4.62 -13.00
C ARG A 66 -15.36 5.60 -11.84
N PHE A 67 -14.28 6.37 -11.82
CA PHE A 67 -14.07 7.44 -10.86
C PHE A 67 -13.47 8.65 -11.57
N LEU A 68 -13.95 9.84 -11.21
CA LEU A 68 -13.47 11.13 -11.70
C LEU A 68 -13.32 12.07 -10.51
N ARG A 69 -12.15 12.66 -10.37
CA ARG A 69 -11.87 13.74 -9.41
C ARG A 69 -11.35 14.96 -10.14
N LEU A 70 -11.99 16.09 -9.89
CA LEU A 70 -11.55 17.42 -10.32
C LEU A 70 -11.16 18.22 -9.07
N GLU A 71 -10.03 18.93 -9.12
CA GLU A 71 -9.60 19.81 -8.04
C GLU A 71 -9.18 21.17 -8.59
N THR A 72 -9.72 22.24 -8.00
CA THR A 72 -9.23 23.61 -8.16
C THR A 72 -8.41 23.96 -6.94
N ARG A 73 -7.11 24.20 -7.13
CA ARG A 73 -6.13 24.46 -6.07
C ARG A 73 -5.66 25.91 -6.13
N LEU A 74 -5.86 26.67 -5.05
CA LEU A 74 -5.39 28.05 -4.89
C LEU A 74 -4.34 28.09 -3.78
N GLY A 75 -3.20 28.74 -3.97
CA GLY A 75 -2.21 28.84 -2.89
C GLY A 75 -0.92 29.56 -3.24
N THR A 76 -0.04 29.72 -2.24
CA THR A 76 1.31 30.31 -2.40
C THR A 76 2.37 29.26 -2.09
N GLN A 77 3.42 29.20 -2.91
CA GLN A 77 4.52 28.25 -2.75
C GLN A 77 5.31 28.52 -1.45
N PRO A 78 5.61 27.50 -0.61
CA PRO A 78 6.55 27.65 0.50
C PRO A 78 7.90 28.16 0.00
N PHE A 79 8.53 29.02 0.81
CA PHE A 79 9.79 29.70 0.50
C PHE A 79 9.73 30.67 -0.72
N ASP A 80 8.56 30.95 -1.29
CA ASP A 80 8.39 31.95 -2.36
C ASP A 80 8.45 33.39 -1.83
N GLU A 81 9.61 34.02 -2.00
CA GLU A 81 9.86 35.43 -1.65
C GLU A 81 8.96 36.40 -2.42
N SER A 82 8.47 36.03 -3.60
CA SER A 82 7.57 36.85 -4.44
C SER A 82 6.11 36.78 -4.00
N GLN A 83 5.77 35.86 -3.09
CA GLN A 83 4.46 35.72 -2.44
C GLN A 83 3.27 35.56 -3.41
N ARG A 84 3.53 35.01 -4.60
CA ARG A 84 2.54 34.92 -5.68
C ARG A 84 1.52 33.83 -5.41
N THR A 85 0.27 34.25 -5.20
CA THR A 85 -0.89 33.34 -5.24
C THR A 85 -1.01 32.78 -6.65
N ARG A 86 -0.94 31.45 -6.75
CA ARG A 86 -1.12 30.68 -7.98
C ARG A 86 -2.44 29.93 -7.93
N LEU A 87 -2.97 29.66 -9.11
CA LEU A 87 -4.11 28.78 -9.33
C LEU A 87 -3.61 27.56 -10.12
N GLY A 88 -4.07 26.37 -9.74
CA GLY A 88 -3.78 25.13 -10.43
C GLY A 88 -5.01 24.24 -10.51
N TYR A 89 -5.10 23.44 -11.56
CA TYR A 89 -6.17 22.47 -11.77
C TYR A 89 -5.57 21.06 -11.79
N ASN A 90 -6.13 20.15 -10.99
CA ASN A 90 -5.78 18.74 -11.03
C ASN A 90 -6.98 17.91 -11.50
N LEU A 91 -6.71 16.87 -12.27
CA LEU A 91 -7.66 15.93 -12.84
C LEU A 91 -7.14 14.52 -12.58
N TYR A 92 -7.95 13.68 -11.94
CA TYR A 92 -7.70 12.24 -11.84
C TYR A 92 -8.91 11.47 -12.38
N GLY A 93 -8.68 10.46 -13.21
CA GLY A 93 -9.72 9.61 -13.76
C GLY A 93 -9.30 8.14 -13.72
N LEU A 94 -10.27 7.25 -13.49
CA LEU A 94 -10.06 5.80 -13.48
C LEU A 94 -11.26 5.07 -14.10
N LEU A 95 -10.99 3.99 -14.83
CA LEU A 95 -11.96 3.12 -15.50
C LEU A 95 -11.48 1.66 -15.46
N GLU A 96 -12.18 0.79 -14.73
CA GLU A 96 -11.88 -0.65 -14.70
C GLU A 96 -12.55 -1.34 -15.90
N THR A 97 -11.76 -1.85 -16.86
CA THR A 97 -12.32 -2.49 -18.08
C THR A 97 -12.18 -4.02 -18.02
N PRO A 98 -13.14 -4.79 -18.58
CA PRO A 98 -13.06 -6.26 -18.55
C PRO A 98 -11.85 -6.86 -19.29
N ASN A 99 -11.40 -6.24 -20.38
CA ASN A 99 -10.43 -6.84 -21.32
C ASN A 99 -9.10 -6.08 -21.43
N HIS A 100 -9.00 -4.85 -20.92
CA HIS A 100 -7.78 -4.02 -21.01
C HIS A 100 -7.22 -3.67 -19.62
N GLY A 101 -7.74 -4.29 -18.55
CA GLY A 101 -7.40 -3.95 -17.17
C GLY A 101 -7.95 -2.59 -16.75
N THR A 102 -7.33 -1.99 -15.74
CA THR A 102 -7.69 -0.67 -15.23
C THR A 102 -6.92 0.41 -15.98
N LEU A 103 -7.66 1.31 -16.64
CA LEU A 103 -7.14 2.53 -17.23
C LEU A 103 -7.25 3.66 -16.22
N SER A 104 -6.22 4.51 -16.10
CA SER A 104 -6.28 5.73 -15.30
C SER A 104 -5.46 6.86 -15.90
N LEU A 105 -5.79 8.08 -15.50
CA LEU A 105 -5.08 9.30 -15.83
C LEU A 105 -4.93 10.17 -14.57
N ASP A 106 -3.78 10.79 -14.43
CA ASP A 106 -3.48 11.79 -13.41
C ASP A 106 -2.83 12.99 -14.12
N GLY A 107 -3.39 14.18 -13.96
CA GLY A 107 -2.94 15.38 -14.65
C GLY A 107 -3.05 16.64 -13.80
N SER A 108 -2.20 17.60 -14.09
CA SER A 108 -2.07 18.87 -13.40
C SER A 108 -1.77 20.01 -14.37
N PHE A 109 -2.26 21.22 -14.09
CA PHE A 109 -1.99 22.40 -14.90
C PHE A 109 -2.00 23.69 -14.06
N THR A 110 -0.92 24.47 -14.15
CA THR A 110 -0.73 25.77 -13.49
C THR A 110 -0.68 26.86 -14.58
N PRO A 111 -1.77 27.61 -14.84
CA PRO A 111 -1.84 28.52 -15.98
C PRO A 111 -0.84 29.69 -15.93
N SER A 112 -0.52 30.19 -14.72
CA SER A 112 0.41 31.32 -14.53
C SER A 112 1.84 30.97 -14.99
N ASP A 113 2.23 29.73 -14.74
CA ASP A 113 3.60 29.24 -14.92
C ASP A 113 3.70 28.43 -16.24
N ARG A 114 2.58 28.29 -16.96
CA ARG A 114 2.37 27.52 -18.21
C ARG A 114 2.84 26.06 -18.12
N GLN A 115 2.94 25.53 -16.91
CA GLN A 115 3.42 24.19 -16.62
C GLN A 115 2.24 23.25 -16.41
N GLY A 116 2.40 22.00 -16.83
CA GLY A 116 1.45 20.93 -16.50
C GLY A 116 2.10 19.57 -16.62
N THR A 117 1.48 18.58 -15.97
CA THR A 117 1.84 17.17 -16.11
C THR A 117 0.62 16.38 -16.55
N LEU A 118 0.86 15.27 -17.24
CA LEU A 118 -0.16 14.28 -17.55
C LEU A 118 0.52 12.91 -17.50
N THR A 119 -0.11 11.97 -16.80
CA THR A 119 0.34 10.60 -16.68
C THR A 119 -0.82 9.65 -16.90
N LEU A 120 -0.78 8.91 -18.00
CA LEU A 120 -1.71 7.85 -18.35
C LEU A 120 -1.13 6.52 -17.86
N ARG A 121 -1.98 5.65 -17.31
CA ARG A 121 -1.60 4.31 -16.84
C ARG A 121 -2.62 3.27 -17.27
N GLN A 122 -2.12 2.09 -17.63
CA GLN A 122 -2.89 0.87 -17.82
C GLN A 122 -2.30 -0.19 -16.90
N ARG A 123 -3.13 -0.88 -16.11
CA ARG A 123 -2.68 -1.89 -15.14
C ARG A 123 -3.49 -3.16 -15.24
N GLY A 124 -2.82 -4.31 -15.23
CA GLY A 124 -3.46 -5.63 -15.29
C GLY A 124 -4.15 -5.95 -16.62
N MET A 125 -3.61 -5.51 -17.77
CA MET A 125 -4.13 -5.92 -19.08
C MET A 125 -3.81 -7.41 -19.33
N PRO A 126 -4.81 -8.29 -19.54
CA PRO A 126 -4.55 -9.68 -19.89
C PRO A 126 -4.01 -9.81 -21.32
N LEU A 127 -2.97 -10.63 -21.48
CA LEU A 127 -2.37 -11.02 -22.75
C LEU A 127 -2.38 -12.55 -22.91
N ALA A 128 -2.16 -13.02 -24.15
CA ALA A 128 -2.14 -14.46 -24.45
C ALA A 128 -1.05 -15.20 -23.64
N GLY A 129 -1.34 -16.43 -23.23
CA GLY A 129 -0.38 -17.30 -22.53
C GLY A 129 -0.16 -16.97 -21.04
N GLY A 130 -1.11 -16.31 -20.38
CA GLY A 130 -1.05 -16.02 -18.94
C GLY A 130 -0.17 -14.82 -18.58
N TRP A 131 0.18 -13.98 -19.57
CA TRP A 131 0.86 -12.72 -19.34
C TRP A 131 -0.13 -11.63 -18.92
N LEU A 132 0.29 -10.76 -18.01
CA LEU A 132 -0.33 -9.49 -17.68
C LEU A 132 0.59 -8.35 -18.12
N ALA A 133 0.02 -7.25 -18.58
CA ALA A 133 0.75 -6.06 -18.98
C ALA A 133 0.31 -4.81 -18.22
N ASN A 134 1.31 -4.00 -17.90
CA ASN A 134 1.22 -2.75 -17.18
C ASN A 134 1.99 -1.69 -17.98
N HIS A 135 1.36 -0.56 -18.29
CA HIS A 135 1.95 0.50 -19.13
C HIS A 135 1.74 1.87 -18.50
N GLU A 136 2.74 2.74 -18.60
CA GLU A 136 2.69 4.12 -18.13
C GLU A 136 3.28 5.08 -19.18
N LEU A 137 2.65 6.24 -19.35
CA LEU A 137 3.10 7.33 -20.23
C LEU A 137 2.90 8.65 -19.49
N GLY A 138 3.98 9.40 -19.24
CA GLY A 138 3.92 10.65 -18.49
C GLY A 138 5.01 10.73 -17.44
N ILE A 139 4.67 11.15 -16.21
CA ILE A 139 5.62 11.24 -15.09
C ILE A 139 5.65 9.90 -14.35
N ILE A 140 6.74 9.17 -14.54
CA ILE A 140 6.92 7.78 -14.10
C ILE A 140 8.16 7.63 -13.23
N SER A 141 8.15 6.68 -12.30
CA SER A 141 9.38 6.23 -11.64
C SER A 141 10.09 5.20 -12.52
N THR A 142 11.41 5.16 -12.46
CA THR A 142 12.19 4.07 -13.07
C THR A 142 11.76 2.71 -12.49
N PRO A 143 11.25 1.77 -13.31
CA PRO A 143 10.91 0.43 -12.83
C PRO A 143 12.17 -0.34 -12.43
N ALA A 144 11.99 -1.21 -11.43
CA ALA A 144 13.02 -2.08 -10.90
C ALA A 144 12.38 -3.41 -10.44
N PRO A 145 13.06 -4.56 -10.59
CA PRO A 145 12.61 -5.84 -10.07
C PRO A 145 12.19 -5.78 -8.59
N ALA A 146 11.27 -6.66 -8.17
CA ALA A 146 10.83 -6.69 -6.78
C ALA A 146 12.00 -7.01 -5.82
N ILE A 147 12.84 -8.00 -6.14
CA ILE A 147 13.93 -8.41 -5.24
C ILE A 147 15.11 -7.43 -5.16
N THR A 148 15.30 -6.52 -6.12
CA THR A 148 16.34 -5.48 -6.01
C THR A 148 15.94 -4.40 -5.02
N ARG A 149 14.64 -4.09 -4.93
CA ARG A 149 14.03 -3.09 -4.02
C ARG A 149 13.77 -3.58 -2.59
N LEU A 150 13.96 -4.87 -2.30
CA LEU A 150 13.83 -5.38 -0.93
C LEU A 150 14.85 -4.71 0.03
N PRO A 151 14.48 -4.45 1.30
CA PRO A 151 15.37 -3.86 2.29
C PRO A 151 16.70 -4.63 2.40
N SER A 152 17.80 -3.92 2.17
CA SER A 152 19.18 -4.38 2.36
C SER A 152 20.03 -3.25 2.95
N ARG A 153 21.17 -3.56 3.58
CA ARG A 153 22.07 -2.52 4.14
C ARG A 153 22.56 -1.49 3.12
N VAL A 154 22.63 -1.88 1.85
CA VAL A 154 22.93 -0.99 0.71
C VAL A 154 21.64 -0.64 -0.02
N PHE A 155 21.43 0.65 -0.30
CA PHE A 155 20.30 1.18 -1.07
C PHE A 155 20.71 1.50 -2.51
N VAL A 156 19.88 1.12 -3.49
CA VAL A 156 20.05 1.47 -4.91
C VAL A 156 19.02 2.55 -5.27
N PRO A 157 19.43 3.76 -5.69
CA PRO A 157 18.53 4.86 -5.94
C PRO A 157 17.77 4.70 -7.27
N THR A 158 16.58 5.29 -7.33
CA THR A 158 15.73 5.37 -8.53
C THR A 158 15.56 6.83 -8.97
N SER A 159 15.41 7.06 -10.28
CA SER A 159 15.07 8.38 -10.84
C SER A 159 13.59 8.48 -11.25
N ILE A 160 13.08 9.71 -11.33
CA ILE A 160 11.76 10.04 -11.91
C ILE A 160 11.99 10.59 -13.33
N LEU A 161 11.20 10.10 -14.29
CA LEU A 161 11.30 10.44 -15.70
C LEU A 161 9.99 11.03 -16.23
N GLN A 162 10.05 11.92 -17.21
CA GLN A 162 8.97 12.13 -18.15
C GLN A 162 9.22 11.26 -19.39
N GLY A 163 8.39 10.24 -19.61
CA GLY A 163 8.62 9.27 -20.68
C GLY A 163 7.58 8.13 -20.71
N VAL A 164 8.02 6.96 -21.14
CA VAL A 164 7.21 5.74 -21.22
C VAL A 164 7.80 4.61 -20.39
N GLY A 165 6.93 3.80 -19.79
CA GLY A 165 7.27 2.60 -19.02
C GLY A 165 6.36 1.44 -19.37
N GLY A 166 6.91 0.23 -19.31
CA GLY A 166 6.19 -1.02 -19.53
C GLY A 166 6.70 -2.11 -18.59
N GLU A 167 5.78 -2.93 -18.13
CA GLU A 167 6.01 -4.05 -17.22
C GLU A 167 5.10 -5.20 -17.66
N TRP A 168 5.69 -6.36 -17.92
CA TRP A 168 5.03 -7.57 -18.40
C TRP A 168 5.36 -8.71 -17.45
N GLU A 169 4.35 -9.36 -16.89
CA GLU A 169 4.52 -10.41 -15.89
C GLU A 169 3.75 -11.67 -16.28
N ASN A 170 4.29 -12.85 -15.96
CA ASN A 170 3.62 -14.13 -16.13
C ASN A 170 3.71 -14.87 -14.78
N PRO A 171 2.74 -14.66 -13.87
CA PRO A 171 2.81 -15.19 -12.51
C PRO A 171 2.99 -16.71 -12.46
N GLY A 172 2.26 -17.44 -13.32
CA GLY A 172 2.35 -18.90 -13.45
C GLY A 172 3.64 -19.42 -14.10
N ARG A 173 4.59 -18.55 -14.45
CA ARG A 173 5.98 -18.89 -14.83
C ARG A 173 7.02 -18.14 -13.99
N GLY A 174 6.59 -17.35 -13.01
CA GLY A 174 7.47 -16.53 -12.17
C GLY A 174 8.24 -15.42 -12.91
N LEU A 175 7.89 -15.12 -14.17
CA LEU A 175 8.62 -14.18 -15.02
C LEU A 175 8.07 -12.77 -14.89
N GLN A 176 8.96 -11.78 -14.86
CA GLN A 176 8.64 -10.35 -14.94
C GLN A 176 9.70 -9.66 -15.81
N LEU A 177 9.27 -8.85 -16.76
CA LEU A 177 10.10 -8.04 -17.65
C LEU A 177 9.65 -6.58 -17.52
N GLN A 178 10.60 -5.66 -17.48
CA GLN A 178 10.36 -4.23 -17.29
C GLN A 178 11.23 -3.41 -18.22
N ALA A 179 10.71 -2.30 -18.74
CA ALA A 179 11.46 -1.35 -19.55
C ALA A 179 10.90 0.06 -19.34
N ALA A 180 11.75 1.09 -19.29
CA ALA A 180 11.30 2.47 -19.39
C ALA A 180 12.34 3.36 -20.05
N THR A 181 11.91 4.47 -20.65
CA THR A 181 12.80 5.49 -21.21
C THR A 181 12.15 6.87 -21.19
N GLY A 182 12.92 7.90 -20.86
CA GLY A 182 12.41 9.26 -20.71
C GLY A 182 13.47 10.31 -20.35
N VAL A 183 13.05 11.56 -20.28
CA VAL A 183 13.86 12.69 -19.81
C VAL A 183 13.83 12.69 -18.28
N PRO A 184 14.97 12.65 -17.57
CA PRO A 184 14.99 12.71 -16.11
C PRO A 184 14.46 14.06 -15.60
N GLY A 185 13.99 14.11 -14.36
CA GLY A 185 13.56 15.37 -13.78
C GLY A 185 13.21 15.30 -12.30
N GLN A 186 12.79 16.44 -11.77
CA GLN A 186 12.38 16.59 -10.37
C GLN A 186 10.90 16.96 -10.32
N LEU A 187 10.18 16.39 -9.36
CA LEU A 187 8.82 16.82 -9.05
C LEU A 187 8.89 18.19 -8.37
N GLN A 188 8.39 19.21 -9.06
CA GLN A 188 8.11 20.50 -8.44
C GLN A 188 6.78 20.37 -7.69
N ILE A 189 6.71 20.91 -6.48
CA ILE A 189 5.48 21.05 -5.72
C ILE A 189 5.06 22.52 -5.80
N GLN A 190 3.75 22.77 -5.96
CA GLN A 190 2.97 23.96 -5.61
C GLN A 190 2.31 24.71 -6.79
N PRO A 191 1.04 25.16 -6.64
CA PRO A 191 -0.02 24.59 -5.78
C PRO A 191 -0.55 23.28 -6.38
N ALA A 192 -0.37 23.09 -7.69
CA ALA A 192 -0.47 21.81 -8.38
C ALA A 192 0.89 21.09 -8.38
N SER A 193 0.92 19.86 -8.89
CA SER A 193 2.16 19.11 -9.15
C SER A 193 2.80 19.59 -10.46
N GLY A 194 4.07 19.95 -10.42
CA GLY A 194 4.90 20.30 -11.58
C GLY A 194 5.99 19.25 -11.83
N PHE A 195 6.66 19.35 -12.97
CA PHE A 195 7.84 18.56 -13.30
C PHE A 195 8.88 19.44 -13.98
N GLU A 196 10.08 19.50 -13.41
CA GLU A 196 11.24 20.16 -14.00
C GLU A 196 12.08 19.13 -14.73
N ARG A 197 12.21 19.29 -16.05
CA ARG A 197 13.09 18.44 -16.88
C ARG A 197 14.55 18.81 -16.61
N LEU A 198 15.35 17.81 -16.26
CA LEU A 198 16.80 17.91 -16.25
C LEU A 198 17.35 17.56 -17.64
N ALA A 199 18.63 17.87 -17.88
CA ALA A 199 19.31 17.53 -19.12
C ALA A 199 19.41 16.01 -19.33
N GLY A 200 19.48 15.61 -20.60
CA GLY A 200 19.74 14.24 -21.02
C GLY A 200 18.52 13.32 -21.08
N ARG A 201 18.81 12.02 -21.11
CA ARG A 201 17.83 10.93 -21.21
C ARG A 201 18.27 9.76 -20.33
N ARG A 202 17.32 9.08 -19.68
CA ARG A 202 17.53 7.81 -19.00
C ARG A 202 16.71 6.70 -19.64
N SER A 203 17.25 5.49 -19.65
CA SER A 203 16.58 4.26 -20.07
C SER A 203 16.94 3.13 -19.13
N THR A 204 15.96 2.37 -18.66
CA THR A 204 16.14 1.22 -17.77
C THR A 204 15.50 -0.04 -18.37
N LEU A 205 16.13 -1.18 -18.14
CA LEU A 205 15.65 -2.52 -18.46
C LEU A 205 15.76 -3.38 -17.20
N GLY A 206 14.70 -4.12 -16.87
CA GLY A 206 14.63 -5.01 -15.72
C GLY A 206 14.08 -6.38 -16.13
N ALA A 207 14.55 -7.42 -15.45
CA ALA A 207 14.01 -8.76 -15.53
C ALA A 207 14.05 -9.43 -14.15
N GLN A 208 13.05 -10.26 -13.85
CA GLN A 208 13.00 -11.13 -12.69
C GLN A 208 12.45 -12.50 -13.09
N TRP A 209 12.93 -13.55 -12.45
CA TRP A 209 12.48 -14.92 -12.63
C TRP A 209 12.48 -15.65 -11.28
N ARG A 210 11.29 -16.00 -10.76
CA ARG A 210 11.12 -17.03 -9.70
C ARG A 210 11.28 -18.39 -10.38
N LEU A 211 12.28 -19.16 -9.95
CA LEU A 211 12.46 -20.55 -10.39
C LEU A 211 11.36 -21.42 -9.78
N ASP A 212 11.03 -22.53 -10.44
CA ASP A 212 10.03 -23.53 -9.98
C ASP A 212 8.63 -22.94 -9.72
N ALA A 213 8.35 -21.76 -10.29
CA ALA A 213 7.11 -21.00 -10.12
C ALA A 213 5.88 -21.64 -10.80
N ASP A 214 6.11 -22.63 -11.65
CA ASP A 214 5.15 -23.51 -12.33
C ASP A 214 5.03 -24.88 -11.66
N SER A 215 5.65 -25.09 -10.49
CA SER A 215 5.60 -26.36 -9.76
C SER A 215 4.17 -26.71 -9.30
N ALA A 216 3.78 -27.97 -9.51
CA ALA A 216 2.53 -28.54 -9.02
C ALA A 216 2.39 -28.56 -7.48
N SER A 217 3.45 -28.22 -6.73
CA SER A 217 3.42 -28.05 -5.28
C SER A 217 2.85 -26.71 -4.80
N ASP A 218 2.75 -25.70 -5.68
CA ASP A 218 2.21 -24.36 -5.36
C ASP A 218 1.12 -23.93 -6.37
N PRO A 219 -0.01 -24.67 -6.46
CA PRO A 219 -1.03 -24.43 -7.49
C PRO A 219 -1.82 -23.12 -7.32
N LEU A 220 -1.55 -22.34 -6.26
CA LEU A 220 -2.13 -21.02 -6.01
C LEU A 220 -1.12 -19.88 -6.15
N GLY A 221 0.19 -20.14 -6.25
CA GLY A 221 1.23 -19.12 -6.29
C GLY A 221 1.49 -18.43 -4.94
N GLU A 222 1.06 -19.03 -3.83
CA GLU A 222 1.13 -18.48 -2.47
C GLU A 222 2.50 -18.76 -1.81
N SER A 223 3.19 -19.83 -2.22
CA SER A 223 4.52 -20.13 -1.67
C SER A 223 5.55 -19.14 -2.21
N ARG A 224 6.27 -18.48 -1.31
CA ARG A 224 7.40 -17.62 -1.69
C ARG A 224 8.74 -18.35 -1.72
N GLU A 225 8.76 -19.62 -1.34
CA GLU A 225 9.99 -20.41 -1.21
C GLU A 225 10.68 -20.67 -2.56
N GLY A 226 11.98 -20.97 -2.50
CA GLY A 226 12.82 -21.24 -3.66
C GLY A 226 13.63 -20.03 -4.09
N TRP A 227 14.16 -20.09 -5.32
CA TRP A 227 15.07 -19.08 -5.87
C TRP A 227 14.34 -18.03 -6.72
N THR A 228 14.74 -16.77 -6.58
CA THR A 228 14.39 -15.69 -7.50
C THR A 228 15.66 -15.00 -7.98
N LEU A 229 15.82 -14.89 -9.30
CA LEU A 229 16.90 -14.17 -9.95
C LEU A 229 16.38 -12.85 -10.53
N ALA A 230 17.22 -11.83 -10.60
CA ALA A 230 16.91 -10.57 -11.26
C ALA A 230 18.12 -9.92 -11.93
N LEU A 231 17.85 -9.16 -12.98
CA LEU A 231 18.77 -8.30 -13.70
C LEU A 231 18.14 -6.91 -13.80
N GLN A 232 18.91 -5.86 -13.58
CA GLN A 232 18.51 -4.48 -13.79
C GLN A 232 19.66 -3.72 -14.46
N HIS A 233 19.38 -2.97 -15.51
CA HIS A 233 20.36 -2.15 -16.23
C HIS A 233 19.78 -0.76 -16.48
N GLU A 234 20.49 0.29 -16.10
CA GLU A 234 20.12 1.68 -16.41
C GLU A 234 21.25 2.39 -17.15
N SER A 235 20.89 3.07 -18.23
CA SER A 235 21.76 3.95 -19.01
C SER A 235 21.23 5.37 -18.96
N ALA A 236 22.10 6.31 -18.62
CA ALA A 236 21.89 7.75 -18.63
C ALA A 236 22.82 8.36 -19.68
N GLN A 237 22.26 9.21 -20.55
CA GLN A 237 22.95 9.86 -21.67
C GLN A 237 22.77 11.37 -21.57
N ASP A 238 23.82 12.15 -21.82
CA ASP A 238 23.81 13.62 -21.79
C ASP A 238 23.25 14.20 -20.46
N VAL A 239 23.41 13.49 -19.32
CA VAL A 239 22.84 13.94 -18.04
C VAL A 239 23.76 14.92 -17.30
N ALA A 240 23.17 15.83 -16.52
CA ALA A 240 23.91 16.72 -15.63
C ALA A 240 24.55 15.93 -14.46
N PRO A 241 25.75 16.29 -13.98
CA PRO A 241 26.38 15.65 -12.82
C PRO A 241 25.55 15.77 -11.52
N VAL A 242 25.60 14.76 -10.66
CA VAL A 242 24.96 14.81 -9.33
C VAL A 242 25.48 15.99 -8.51
N GLY A 243 24.56 16.80 -7.99
CA GLY A 243 24.88 17.94 -7.12
C GLY A 243 25.35 19.21 -7.86
N ALA A 244 25.48 19.16 -9.18
CA ALA A 244 25.66 20.37 -9.99
C ALA A 244 24.34 21.15 -10.11
N PRO A 245 24.36 22.50 -10.26
CA PRO A 245 23.18 23.27 -10.63
C PRO A 245 22.68 22.83 -12.02
N SER A 246 21.38 22.97 -12.28
CA SER A 246 20.72 22.54 -13.53
C SER A 246 21.27 23.20 -14.81
N ALA A 247 22.05 24.28 -14.67
CA ALA A 247 22.72 25.02 -15.73
C ALA A 247 24.24 24.73 -15.87
N SER A 248 24.78 23.66 -15.28
CA SER A 248 26.19 23.29 -15.53
C SER A 248 26.40 22.87 -16.99
N ASP A 249 27.46 23.33 -17.66
CA ASP A 249 27.77 22.93 -19.05
C ASP A 249 28.32 21.50 -19.18
N GLN A 250 28.78 20.90 -18.07
CA GLN A 250 29.24 19.52 -18.08
C GLN A 250 28.08 18.53 -18.33
N ARG A 251 28.33 17.56 -19.20
CA ARG A 251 27.40 16.51 -19.63
C ARG A 251 28.11 15.18 -19.52
N VAL A 252 27.38 14.18 -19.01
CA VAL A 252 27.95 12.90 -18.61
C VAL A 252 27.06 11.77 -19.10
N ASP A 253 27.63 10.80 -19.81
CA ASP A 253 27.00 9.49 -19.96
C ASP A 253 27.45 8.59 -18.81
N ALA A 254 26.51 7.81 -18.29
CA ALA A 254 26.74 6.83 -17.24
C ALA A 254 25.85 5.60 -17.45
N GLN A 255 26.33 4.44 -17.02
CA GLN A 255 25.57 3.19 -17.07
C GLN A 255 25.83 2.37 -15.81
N ALA A 256 24.80 1.71 -15.30
CA ALA A 256 24.91 0.75 -14.22
C ALA A 256 24.15 -0.53 -14.53
N THR A 257 24.68 -1.65 -14.08
CA THR A 257 24.04 -2.98 -14.17
C THR A 257 24.11 -3.63 -12.80
N LEU A 258 22.99 -4.19 -12.34
CA LEU A 258 22.83 -4.92 -11.09
C LEU A 258 22.28 -6.31 -11.42
N VAL A 259 22.94 -7.34 -10.91
CA VAL A 259 22.41 -8.71 -10.84
C VAL A 259 22.04 -8.98 -9.38
N ALA A 260 20.89 -9.62 -9.16
CA ALA A 260 20.49 -10.08 -7.84
C ALA A 260 20.04 -11.54 -7.88
N ALA A 261 20.35 -12.28 -6.83
CA ALA A 261 19.80 -13.60 -6.53
C ALA A 261 19.23 -13.56 -5.11
N ARG A 262 18.11 -14.25 -4.89
CA ARG A 262 17.49 -14.41 -3.58
C ARG A 262 16.98 -15.84 -3.43
N HIS A 263 17.16 -16.43 -2.26
CA HIS A 263 16.51 -17.66 -1.85
C HIS A 263 15.62 -17.35 -0.64
N GLU A 264 14.36 -17.78 -0.71
CA GLU A 264 13.42 -17.77 0.42
C GLU A 264 13.17 -19.21 0.87
N GLY A 265 13.05 -19.44 2.17
CA GLY A 265 12.63 -20.71 2.76
C GLY A 265 12.13 -20.49 4.18
N ALA A 266 11.39 -21.46 4.71
CA ALA A 266 10.57 -21.36 5.93
C ALA A 266 11.21 -20.64 7.13
N GLN A 267 12.52 -20.78 7.32
CA GLN A 267 13.28 -20.12 8.41
C GLN A 267 14.52 -19.36 7.92
N HIS A 268 14.87 -19.42 6.63
CA HIS A 268 16.15 -18.93 6.11
C HIS A 268 15.96 -18.14 4.82
N ARG A 269 16.53 -16.94 4.77
CA ARG A 269 16.44 -16.04 3.60
C ARG A 269 17.83 -15.56 3.22
N LEU A 270 18.24 -15.82 1.99
CA LEU A 270 19.57 -15.43 1.49
C LEU A 270 19.40 -14.48 0.32
N GLN A 271 20.22 -13.45 0.23
CA GLN A 271 20.26 -12.52 -0.88
C GLN A 271 21.70 -12.17 -1.25
N ALA A 272 21.99 -12.15 -2.55
CA ALA A 272 23.23 -11.62 -3.10
C ALA A 272 22.88 -10.58 -4.17
N LYS A 273 23.50 -9.41 -4.12
CA LYS A 273 23.37 -8.33 -5.10
C LYS A 273 24.78 -7.93 -5.55
N ALA A 274 25.02 -7.87 -6.86
CA ALA A 274 26.31 -7.53 -7.44
C ALA A 274 26.11 -6.53 -8.59
N MET A 275 26.80 -5.40 -8.55
CA MET A 275 26.65 -4.30 -9.50
C MET A 275 27.97 -3.84 -10.11
N ARG A 276 27.85 -3.24 -11.30
CA ARG A 276 28.93 -2.60 -12.05
C ARG A 276 28.44 -1.28 -12.61
N SER A 277 29.24 -0.23 -12.48
CA SER A 277 28.95 1.11 -12.97
C SER A 277 30.09 1.65 -13.85
N ARG A 278 29.77 2.54 -14.78
CA ARG A 278 30.73 3.31 -15.58
C ARG A 278 30.18 4.71 -15.78
N VAL A 279 31.09 5.68 -15.76
CA VAL A 279 30.87 7.09 -16.08
C VAL A 279 31.97 7.49 -17.06
N ASN A 280 31.69 8.31 -18.08
CA ASN A 280 32.67 8.55 -19.16
C ASN A 280 34.05 9.07 -18.68
N ASP A 281 34.06 9.95 -17.67
CA ASP A 281 35.30 10.51 -17.10
C ASP A 281 36.04 9.58 -16.12
N ALA A 282 35.46 8.43 -15.77
CA ALA A 282 36.03 7.51 -14.79
C ALA A 282 37.06 6.56 -15.43
N ARG A 283 38.26 6.47 -14.85
CA ARG A 283 39.30 5.50 -15.25
C ARG A 283 38.95 4.07 -14.83
N GLY A 284 38.03 3.45 -15.57
CA GLY A 284 37.62 2.06 -15.40
C GLY A 284 36.12 1.90 -15.13
N ALA A 285 35.69 0.64 -14.94
CA ALA A 285 34.35 0.35 -14.46
C ALA A 285 34.42 0.05 -12.96
N LEU A 286 33.60 0.73 -12.18
CA LEU A 286 33.51 0.60 -10.72
C LEU A 286 32.61 -0.60 -10.38
N ALA A 287 32.90 -1.32 -9.31
CA ALA A 287 32.10 -2.47 -8.89
C ALA A 287 31.59 -2.31 -7.45
N GLY A 288 30.54 -3.07 -7.15
CA GLY A 288 30.11 -3.28 -5.78
C GLY A 288 29.35 -4.59 -5.64
N TYR A 289 29.39 -5.20 -4.47
CA TYR A 289 28.57 -6.35 -4.14
C TYR A 289 28.17 -6.31 -2.67
N TRP A 290 27.04 -6.94 -2.36
CA TRP A 290 26.62 -7.22 -1.01
C TRP A 290 25.86 -8.55 -0.94
N LEU A 291 26.07 -9.28 0.15
CA LEU A 291 25.37 -10.51 0.47
C LEU A 291 24.77 -10.35 1.86
N ASP A 292 23.48 -10.62 1.97
CA ASP A 292 22.69 -10.55 3.20
C ASP A 292 22.03 -11.91 3.45
N GLY A 293 22.14 -12.44 4.66
CA GLY A 293 21.50 -13.68 5.08
C GLY A 293 20.75 -13.48 6.39
N GLU A 294 19.50 -13.93 6.45
CA GLU A 294 18.64 -13.85 7.62
C GLU A 294 18.15 -15.23 8.04
N TRP A 295 17.93 -15.41 9.35
CA TRP A 295 17.27 -16.59 9.88
C TRP A 295 16.39 -16.28 11.10
N ASP A 296 15.21 -16.89 11.15
CA ASP A 296 14.23 -16.71 12.24
C ASP A 296 14.24 -17.95 13.17
N ASP A 297 14.45 -17.71 14.46
CA ASP A 297 14.48 -18.70 15.56
C ASP A 297 13.38 -18.36 16.59
N GLY A 298 12.15 -18.78 16.31
CA GLY A 298 10.99 -18.54 17.16
C GLY A 298 10.73 -17.04 17.41
N PRO A 299 10.93 -16.51 18.63
CA PRO A 299 10.81 -15.09 18.91
C PRO A 299 12.02 -14.26 18.47
N ARG A 300 13.09 -14.89 17.95
CA ARG A 300 14.32 -14.23 17.52
C ARG A 300 14.42 -14.17 16.00
N ARG A 301 15.12 -13.16 15.50
CA ARG A 301 15.59 -13.03 14.11
C ARG A 301 17.04 -12.62 14.15
N TYR A 302 17.83 -13.23 13.29
CA TYR A 302 19.24 -12.91 13.13
C TYR A 302 19.49 -12.52 11.68
N GLY A 303 20.47 -11.65 11.45
CA GLY A 303 20.94 -11.31 10.13
C GLY A 303 22.46 -11.16 10.13
N ALA A 304 23.10 -11.58 9.05
CA ALA A 304 24.53 -11.36 8.83
C ALA A 304 24.77 -11.04 7.35
N GLY A 305 25.75 -10.20 7.06
CA GLY A 305 26.05 -9.85 5.68
C GLY A 305 27.44 -9.29 5.46
N LEU A 306 27.80 -9.17 4.19
CA LEU A 306 29.11 -8.77 3.69
C LEU A 306 28.90 -7.75 2.58
N TYR A 307 29.71 -6.69 2.50
CA TYR A 307 29.63 -5.74 1.38
C TYR A 307 30.97 -5.12 1.02
N ARG A 308 31.10 -4.75 -0.26
CA ARG A 308 32.17 -3.93 -0.81
C ARG A 308 31.59 -3.03 -1.87
N LEU A 309 31.85 -1.73 -1.77
CA LEU A 309 31.42 -0.70 -2.72
C LEU A 309 32.66 0.14 -3.07
N ASP A 310 33.13 0.05 -4.32
CA ASP A 310 34.36 0.74 -4.75
C ASP A 310 34.22 2.29 -4.64
N PRO A 311 35.34 3.05 -4.60
CA PRO A 311 35.28 4.51 -4.49
C PRO A 311 34.60 5.16 -5.71
N GLY A 312 33.64 6.05 -5.47
CA GLY A 312 32.87 6.73 -6.52
C GLY A 312 31.74 5.89 -7.16
N LEU A 313 31.45 4.70 -6.63
CA LEU A 313 30.34 3.86 -7.09
C LEU A 313 29.01 4.64 -7.08
N ASN A 314 28.26 4.52 -8.18
CA ASN A 314 27.04 5.28 -8.44
C ASN A 314 26.09 4.46 -9.32
N TRP A 315 24.78 4.71 -9.23
CA TRP A 315 23.79 4.08 -10.10
C TRP A 315 23.51 4.99 -11.31
N ALA A 316 24.23 4.79 -12.41
CA ALA A 316 24.11 5.57 -13.64
C ALA A 316 24.07 7.09 -13.37
N ASN A 317 25.10 7.63 -12.71
CA ASN A 317 25.13 9.03 -12.24
C ASN A 317 23.93 9.38 -11.32
N LEU A 318 23.70 8.54 -10.29
CA LEU A 318 22.91 8.84 -9.08
C LEU A 318 23.74 8.44 -7.84
N PRO A 319 23.70 9.19 -6.72
CA PRO A 319 24.56 8.97 -5.57
C PRO A 319 24.12 7.74 -4.75
N MET A 320 25.10 7.01 -4.22
CA MET A 320 24.91 5.92 -3.26
C MET A 320 26.10 5.84 -2.29
N ALA A 321 25.99 5.00 -1.26
CA ALA A 321 27.13 4.59 -0.44
C ALA A 321 28.24 4.01 -1.35
N ASN A 322 29.48 4.44 -1.12
CA ASN A 322 30.65 4.06 -1.91
C ASN A 322 31.94 4.26 -1.08
N ASP A 323 33.09 3.81 -1.59
CA ASP A 323 34.38 3.83 -0.88
C ASP A 323 34.34 3.10 0.48
N ILE A 324 33.56 2.02 0.57
CA ILE A 324 33.30 1.34 1.83
C ILE A 324 33.16 -0.16 1.66
N THR A 325 33.76 -0.92 2.57
CA THR A 325 33.65 -2.38 2.64
C THR A 325 33.55 -2.81 4.09
N GLY A 326 32.80 -3.88 4.35
CA GLY A 326 32.54 -4.32 5.71
C GLY A 326 31.75 -5.60 5.80
N ALA A 327 31.49 -5.99 7.04
CA ALA A 327 30.54 -7.03 7.40
C ALA A 327 29.53 -6.45 8.39
N HIS A 328 28.29 -6.92 8.35
CA HIS A 328 27.27 -6.58 9.34
C HIS A 328 26.76 -7.82 10.08
N LEU A 329 26.38 -7.63 11.33
CA LEU A 329 25.60 -8.58 12.12
C LEU A 329 24.40 -7.83 12.70
N SER A 330 23.23 -8.48 12.73
CA SER A 330 22.01 -7.96 13.33
C SER A 330 21.26 -9.04 14.11
N THR A 331 20.51 -8.61 15.12
CA THR A 331 19.70 -9.46 15.97
C THR A 331 18.43 -8.71 16.38
N GLY A 332 17.31 -9.41 16.38
CA GLY A 332 16.03 -8.95 16.87
C GLY A 332 15.41 -10.01 17.76
N TRP A 333 14.75 -9.59 18.83
CA TRP A 333 14.01 -10.47 19.74
C TRP A 333 12.67 -9.81 20.07
N ARG A 334 11.57 -10.48 19.75
CA ARG A 334 10.21 -9.94 19.84
C ARG A 334 9.25 -10.91 20.53
N THR A 335 8.56 -10.40 21.54
CA THR A 335 7.57 -11.09 22.36
C THR A 335 6.36 -10.18 22.61
N ARG A 336 5.40 -10.60 23.45
CA ARG A 336 4.25 -9.76 23.85
C ARG A 336 4.60 -8.61 24.81
N GLN A 337 5.74 -8.69 25.51
CA GLN A 337 6.17 -7.70 26.51
C GLN A 337 7.44 -6.95 26.11
N TRP A 338 8.32 -7.59 25.34
CA TRP A 338 9.64 -7.07 24.96
C TRP A 338 9.81 -7.11 23.45
N SER A 339 10.35 -6.03 22.88
CA SER A 339 10.99 -6.04 21.56
C SER A 339 12.35 -5.36 21.66
N ALA A 340 13.43 -6.06 21.34
CA ALA A 340 14.78 -5.53 21.33
C ALA A 340 15.47 -5.86 20.01
N GLU A 341 16.15 -4.89 19.42
CA GLU A 341 16.80 -4.99 18.11
C GLU A 341 18.18 -4.34 18.20
N GLY A 342 19.18 -4.92 17.54
CA GLY A 342 20.53 -4.36 17.50
C GLY A 342 21.29 -4.81 16.27
N SER A 343 22.25 -3.99 15.84
CA SER A 343 23.13 -4.30 14.72
C SER A 343 24.51 -3.70 14.90
N VAL A 344 25.52 -4.33 14.31
CA VAL A 344 26.91 -3.86 14.28
C VAL A 344 27.45 -4.07 12.87
N ASP A 345 28.00 -3.01 12.29
CA ASP A 345 28.75 -3.03 11.03
C ASP A 345 30.23 -2.76 11.35
N TRP A 346 31.13 -3.60 10.84
CA TRP A 346 32.57 -3.36 10.88
C TRP A 346 32.99 -2.83 9.51
N LEU A 347 33.49 -1.59 9.43
CA LEU A 347 33.66 -0.86 8.18
C LEU A 347 35.12 -0.43 7.96
N ARG A 348 35.53 -0.44 6.69
CA ARG A 348 36.83 0.00 6.18
C ARG A 348 36.64 0.87 4.94
N SER A 349 37.48 1.88 4.75
CA SER A 349 37.52 2.65 3.50
C SER A 349 38.25 1.87 2.42
N VAL A 350 37.69 1.79 1.22
CA VAL A 350 38.29 1.02 0.11
C VAL A 350 39.50 1.75 -0.48
N SER A 351 39.51 3.09 -0.46
CA SER A 351 40.65 3.93 -0.85
C SER A 351 41.59 4.28 0.31
N GLY A 352 41.30 3.83 1.54
CA GLY A 352 42.03 4.23 2.76
C GLY A 352 41.89 5.70 3.17
N ARG A 353 40.92 6.44 2.62
CA ARG A 353 40.72 7.88 2.93
C ARG A 353 40.01 8.12 4.27
N SER A 354 39.34 7.10 4.81
CA SER A 354 38.77 7.12 6.16
C SER A 354 39.31 5.96 6.98
N SER A 355 39.46 6.20 8.29
CA SER A 355 39.89 5.21 9.27
C SER A 355 38.90 4.04 9.40
N ASP A 356 39.41 2.82 9.43
CA ASP A 356 38.71 1.61 9.88
C ASP A 356 37.95 1.82 11.20
N GLY A 357 36.87 1.06 11.38
CA GLY A 357 36.25 0.88 12.68
C GLY A 357 34.86 0.27 12.61
N TYR A 358 33.89 0.87 13.31
CA TYR A 358 32.56 0.28 13.47
C TYR A 358 31.43 1.32 13.50
N TYR A 359 30.24 0.86 13.15
CA TYR A 359 28.95 1.45 13.46
C TYR A 359 28.14 0.42 14.25
N ALA A 360 27.39 0.85 15.26
CA ALA A 360 26.55 -0.02 16.06
C ALA A 360 25.25 0.68 16.41
N THR A 361 24.14 -0.04 16.40
CA THR A 361 22.82 0.44 16.82
C THR A 361 22.16 -0.57 17.76
N SER A 362 21.34 -0.06 18.66
CA SER A 362 20.54 -0.86 19.58
C SER A 362 19.26 -0.12 19.95
N SER A 363 18.17 -0.85 20.13
CA SER A 363 16.92 -0.36 20.70
C SER A 363 16.24 -1.46 21.49
N ALA A 364 15.50 -1.07 22.53
CA ALA A 364 14.71 -1.97 23.34
C ALA A 364 13.42 -1.27 23.76
N ARG A 365 12.31 -1.99 23.75
CA ARG A 365 11.01 -1.54 24.22
C ARG A 365 10.40 -2.61 25.12
N TRP A 366 10.03 -2.19 26.33
CA TRP A 366 9.42 -3.02 27.37
C TRP A 366 8.05 -2.45 27.75
N ARG A 367 7.03 -3.29 27.61
CA ARG A 367 5.72 -3.06 28.22
C ARG A 367 5.78 -3.47 29.70
N LEU A 368 6.12 -2.50 30.54
CA LEU A 368 6.20 -2.62 32.00
C LEU A 368 4.87 -3.06 32.62
N SER A 369 3.76 -2.48 32.17
CA SER A 369 2.41 -2.82 32.62
C SER A 369 1.38 -2.69 31.48
N ARG A 370 0.09 -2.86 31.77
CA ARG A 370 -0.97 -2.66 30.75
C ARG A 370 -1.02 -1.21 30.25
N ASP A 371 -0.62 -0.29 31.10
CA ASP A 371 -0.79 1.17 31.07
C ASP A 371 0.55 1.95 31.00
N SER A 372 1.70 1.28 31.13
CA SER A 372 3.03 1.90 31.02
C SER A 372 4.00 1.13 30.10
N ASN A 373 4.90 1.87 29.46
CA ASN A 373 5.94 1.34 28.59
C ASN A 373 7.23 2.17 28.67
N LEU A 374 8.36 1.50 28.50
CA LEU A 374 9.70 2.07 28.43
C LEU A 374 10.32 1.72 27.08
N GLY A 375 10.89 2.71 26.40
CA GLY A 375 11.76 2.59 25.24
C GLY A 375 13.15 3.10 25.57
N LEU A 376 14.18 2.46 25.04
CA LEU A 376 15.58 2.85 25.12
C LEU A 376 16.22 2.59 23.75
N GLY A 377 17.24 3.36 23.39
CA GLY A 377 18.09 3.02 22.25
C GLY A 377 19.35 3.84 22.18
N ALA A 378 20.36 3.33 21.50
CA ALA A 378 21.64 3.99 21.32
C ALA A 378 22.28 3.61 19.98
N ALA A 379 22.98 4.55 19.38
CA ALA A 379 23.77 4.36 18.17
C ALA A 379 25.18 4.96 18.36
N LEU A 380 26.20 4.24 17.91
CA LEU A 380 27.62 4.53 18.12
C LEU A 380 28.36 4.42 16.79
N ARG A 381 29.11 5.45 16.40
CA ARG A 381 30.04 5.42 15.25
C ARG A 381 31.46 5.71 15.70
N ASN A 382 32.40 4.85 15.28
CA ASN A 382 33.82 5.13 15.18
C ASN A 382 34.28 4.73 13.77
N TYR A 383 33.97 5.57 12.79
CA TYR A 383 34.29 5.43 11.36
C TYR A 383 34.10 6.82 10.72
N ALA A 384 35.07 7.31 9.95
CA ALA A 384 35.09 8.70 9.46
C ALA A 384 34.80 9.74 10.57
N GLY A 385 35.41 9.53 11.74
CA GLY A 385 35.14 10.31 12.97
C GLY A 385 34.28 9.57 14.00
N ARG A 386 34.25 10.11 15.23
CA ARG A 386 33.47 9.57 16.35
C ARG A 386 32.17 10.33 16.53
N ALA A 387 31.06 9.63 16.65
CA ALA A 387 29.74 10.20 16.94
C ALA A 387 28.89 9.18 17.72
N TRP A 388 27.96 9.64 18.53
CA TRP A 388 27.00 8.81 19.24
C TRP A 388 25.67 9.53 19.43
N SER A 389 24.60 8.76 19.56
CA SER A 389 23.32 9.22 20.05
C SER A 389 22.66 8.16 20.93
N SER A 390 21.79 8.59 21.83
CA SER A 390 21.07 7.75 22.77
C SER A 390 19.72 8.40 23.11
N TYR A 391 18.70 7.59 23.36
CA TYR A 391 17.42 8.05 23.85
C TYR A 391 16.83 7.11 24.89
N GLY A 392 16.03 7.69 25.79
CA GLY A 392 15.05 6.99 26.62
C GLY A 392 13.68 7.63 26.48
N ASP A 393 12.63 6.83 26.51
CA ASP A 393 11.22 7.22 26.30
C ASP A 393 10.37 6.43 27.31
N TYR A 394 9.82 7.08 28.33
CA TYR A 394 8.92 6.43 29.30
C TYR A 394 7.54 7.03 29.18
N ARG A 395 6.50 6.21 28.96
CA ARG A 395 5.12 6.65 28.76
C ARG A 395 4.16 5.88 29.65
N TRP A 396 3.20 6.59 30.24
CA TRP A 396 2.22 6.05 31.17
C TRP A 396 0.84 6.72 31.00
N GLN A 397 -0.22 5.93 31.16
CA GLN A 397 -1.58 6.43 31.19
C GLN A 397 -1.94 6.97 32.59
N ASN A 398 -2.86 7.93 32.65
CA ASN A 398 -3.35 8.53 33.89
C ASN A 398 -4.75 9.16 33.68
N GLY A 399 -5.33 9.74 34.74
CA GLY A 399 -6.67 10.31 34.71
C GLY A 399 -6.87 11.50 33.76
N TRP A 400 -5.80 12.05 33.17
CA TRP A 400 -5.85 13.14 32.19
C TRP A 400 -5.39 12.72 30.78
N GLY A 401 -5.18 11.42 30.52
CA GLY A 401 -4.81 10.89 29.21
C GLY A 401 -3.53 10.04 29.25
N THR A 402 -2.56 10.33 28.38
CA THR A 402 -1.27 9.64 28.33
C THR A 402 -0.14 10.66 28.43
N SER A 403 0.80 10.44 29.35
CA SER A 403 1.98 11.27 29.51
C SER A 403 3.23 10.51 29.05
N GLY A 404 4.24 11.25 28.61
CA GLY A 404 5.55 10.77 28.21
C GLY A 404 6.66 11.63 28.78
N LEU A 405 7.80 11.01 29.07
CA LEU A 405 9.06 11.67 29.38
C LEU A 405 10.13 11.07 28.48
N ARG A 406 10.78 11.90 27.66
CA ARG A 406 11.78 11.49 26.69
C ARG A 406 13.08 12.25 26.92
N LEU A 407 14.18 11.53 27.08
CA LEU A 407 15.53 12.08 27.16
C LEU A 407 16.28 11.70 25.87
N GLU A 408 16.82 12.68 25.17
CA GLU A 408 17.74 12.50 24.05
C GLU A 408 19.13 13.03 24.43
N LEU A 409 20.17 12.29 24.04
CA LEU A 409 21.57 12.61 24.26
C LEU A 409 22.34 12.32 22.97
N GLU A 410 23.15 13.26 22.49
CA GLU A 410 23.96 13.10 21.28
C GLU A 410 25.32 13.81 21.41
N GLY A 411 26.29 13.46 20.57
CA GLY A 411 27.56 14.18 20.46
C GLY A 411 28.67 13.41 19.76
N GLY A 412 29.82 14.04 19.55
CA GLY A 412 30.96 13.38 18.91
C GLY A 412 32.24 14.21 18.89
N ALA A 413 33.23 13.72 18.16
CA ALA A 413 34.42 14.47 17.78
C ALA A 413 34.17 15.38 16.56
N SER A 414 33.06 15.16 15.84
CA SER A 414 32.66 15.90 14.63
C SER A 414 31.17 16.26 14.62
N GLN A 415 30.55 16.34 15.80
CA GLN A 415 29.17 16.77 16.05
C GLN A 415 29.12 17.38 17.46
N ALA A 416 28.48 18.53 17.61
CA ALA A 416 28.28 19.14 18.93
C ALA A 416 27.51 18.21 19.87
N SER A 417 27.87 18.20 21.14
CA SER A 417 27.08 17.50 22.15
C SER A 417 25.72 18.16 22.33
N SER A 418 24.65 17.40 22.51
CA SER A 418 23.32 17.94 22.75
C SER A 418 22.52 17.02 23.67
N GLN A 419 21.71 17.64 24.52
CA GLN A 419 20.93 17.00 25.57
C GLN A 419 19.55 17.66 25.59
N LEU A 420 18.49 16.87 25.48
CA LEU A 420 17.11 17.36 25.43
C LEU A 420 16.21 16.46 26.26
N LEU A 421 15.49 17.04 27.22
CA LEU A 421 14.45 16.37 27.99
C LEU A 421 13.10 16.97 27.57
N SER A 422 12.22 16.17 26.96
CA SER A 422 10.83 16.53 26.70
C SER A 422 9.86 15.82 27.63
N TYR A 423 8.84 16.56 28.06
CA TYR A 423 7.61 16.04 28.60
C TYR A 423 6.51 16.17 27.55
N ASP A 424 5.83 15.07 27.26
CA ASP A 424 4.79 14.96 26.25
C ASP A 424 3.47 14.57 26.94
N GLN A 425 2.34 15.14 26.50
CA GLN A 425 1.02 14.88 27.09
C GLN A 425 -0.04 14.83 25.99
N ASP A 426 -0.63 13.66 25.79
CA ASP A 426 -1.90 13.48 25.09
C ASP A 426 -3.04 13.64 26.12
N TRP A 427 -4.00 14.53 25.85
CA TRP A 427 -5.04 14.89 26.80
C TRP A 427 -6.32 14.06 26.61
N ALA A 428 -6.97 13.70 27.71
CA ALA A 428 -8.29 13.09 27.72
C ALA A 428 -9.35 14.15 27.33
N VAL A 429 -9.85 14.05 26.10
CA VAL A 429 -10.79 14.98 25.46
C VAL A 429 -12.03 14.22 24.95
N PRO A 430 -13.14 14.90 24.60
CA PRO A 430 -14.32 14.25 24.03
C PRO A 430 -14.03 13.46 22.74
N GLN A 431 -14.91 12.53 22.39
CA GLN A 431 -14.76 11.69 21.20
C GLN A 431 -14.54 12.50 19.92
N GLY A 432 -13.64 12.02 19.07
CA GLY A 432 -13.25 12.67 17.82
C GLY A 432 -12.28 13.83 17.98
N TRP A 433 -12.20 14.45 19.16
CA TRP A 433 -11.14 15.41 19.46
C TRP A 433 -9.82 14.67 19.74
N THR A 434 -8.72 15.33 19.40
CA THR A 434 -7.38 15.00 19.89
C THR A 434 -6.71 16.30 20.30
N VAL A 435 -6.07 16.35 21.47
CA VAL A 435 -5.21 17.46 21.89
C VAL A 435 -3.95 16.89 22.49
N SER A 436 -2.79 17.35 22.05
CA SER A 436 -1.51 17.00 22.64
C SER A 436 -0.64 18.24 22.84
N THR A 437 0.20 18.21 23.87
CA THR A 437 1.15 19.27 24.21
C THR A 437 2.49 18.67 24.57
N SER A 438 3.59 19.31 24.15
CA SER A 438 4.93 18.97 24.60
C SER A 438 5.69 20.19 25.12
N VAL A 439 6.59 19.95 26.06
CA VAL A 439 7.52 20.94 26.62
C VAL A 439 8.89 20.30 26.70
N GLY A 440 9.88 20.87 26.00
CA GLY A 440 11.26 20.42 26.00
C GLY A 440 12.21 21.45 26.61
N VAL A 441 13.21 20.99 27.36
CA VAL A 441 14.32 21.81 27.86
C VAL A 441 15.65 21.07 27.64
N GLY A 442 16.73 21.80 27.36
CA GLY A 442 17.99 21.17 27.00
C GLY A 442 19.19 22.10 26.91
N HIS A 443 20.30 21.53 26.45
CA HIS A 443 21.56 22.23 26.23
C HIS A 443 22.26 21.64 25.01
N ALA A 444 22.91 22.48 24.20
CA ALA A 444 23.87 22.05 23.20
C ALA A 444 25.24 22.68 23.50
N GLY A 445 26.29 21.88 23.35
CA GLY A 445 27.67 22.34 23.33
C GLY A 445 28.00 23.13 22.06
N ALA A 446 29.19 23.71 22.01
CA ALA A 446 29.63 24.48 20.85
C ALA A 446 29.85 23.58 19.63
N ASP A 447 29.42 24.04 18.46
CA ASP A 447 29.71 23.41 17.16
C ASP A 447 30.85 24.17 16.48
N ALA A 448 32.06 23.61 16.57
CA ALA A 448 33.25 24.15 15.89
C ALA A 448 33.14 24.13 14.35
N THR A 449 32.24 23.33 13.79
CA THR A 449 32.01 23.18 12.34
C THR A 449 31.10 24.29 11.80
N SER A 450 30.09 24.71 12.57
CA SER A 450 29.18 25.80 12.19
C SER A 450 29.49 27.14 12.86
N GLY A 451 30.46 27.18 13.79
CA GLY A 451 30.83 28.36 14.57
C GLY A 451 29.82 28.75 15.66
N LEU A 452 28.91 27.85 16.05
CA LEU A 452 27.90 28.15 17.09
C LEU A 452 28.48 27.90 18.49
N PRO A 453 28.29 28.84 19.45
CA PRO A 453 28.69 28.63 20.84
C PRO A 453 27.73 27.65 21.54
N ALA A 454 28.13 27.20 22.74
CA ALA A 454 27.26 26.40 23.59
C ALA A 454 26.06 27.24 24.08
N GLU A 455 24.87 26.66 24.09
CA GLU A 455 23.61 27.38 24.29
C GLU A 455 22.52 26.54 24.97
N SER A 456 21.63 27.19 25.70
CA SER A 456 20.44 26.54 26.29
C SER A 456 19.32 26.44 25.26
N LEU A 457 18.48 25.43 25.45
CA LEU A 457 17.29 25.14 24.65
C LEU A 457 16.04 25.16 25.51
N TRP A 458 14.97 25.72 24.98
CA TRP A 458 13.61 25.30 25.34
C TRP A 458 12.74 25.19 24.09
N SER A 459 11.70 24.38 24.19
CA SER A 459 10.68 24.22 23.15
C SER A 459 9.32 23.99 23.78
N THR A 460 8.25 24.45 23.14
CA THR A 460 6.89 24.04 23.46
C THR A 460 6.09 23.83 22.20
N ALA A 461 5.30 22.76 22.16
CA ALA A 461 4.33 22.54 21.10
C ALA A 461 2.94 22.23 21.67
N ILE A 462 1.93 22.59 20.89
CA ILE A 462 0.55 22.16 21.06
C ILE A 462 0.03 21.73 19.69
N SER A 463 -0.66 20.59 19.62
CA SER A 463 -1.40 20.17 18.44
C SER A 463 -2.82 19.78 18.81
N PHE A 464 -3.75 19.98 17.89
CA PHE A 464 -5.14 19.59 18.07
C PHE A 464 -5.79 19.15 16.76
N SER A 465 -6.82 18.33 16.89
CA SER A 465 -7.85 18.12 15.88
C SER A 465 -9.21 18.09 16.57
N ALA A 466 -10.21 18.67 15.92
CA ALA A 466 -11.54 18.89 16.47
C ALA A 466 -12.59 18.74 15.34
N PRO A 467 -13.51 17.77 15.41
CA PRO A 467 -14.73 17.80 14.61
C PRO A 467 -15.57 19.00 15.07
N VAL A 468 -15.90 19.87 14.12
CA VAL A 468 -16.78 21.03 14.33
C VAL A 468 -18.23 20.63 14.03
N THR A 469 -18.42 19.74 13.05
CA THR A 469 -19.68 19.01 12.75
C THR A 469 -19.34 17.61 12.22
N SER A 470 -20.35 16.76 11.97
CA SER A 470 -20.19 15.49 11.23
C SER A 470 -19.57 15.65 9.83
N ARG A 471 -19.62 16.86 9.26
CA ARG A 471 -19.11 17.17 7.91
C ARG A 471 -17.91 18.12 7.89
N ALA A 472 -17.49 18.68 9.01
CA ALA A 472 -16.42 19.68 9.06
C ALA A 472 -15.49 19.48 10.26
N SER A 473 -14.18 19.58 10.03
CA SER A 473 -13.15 19.47 11.06
C SER A 473 -12.11 20.58 10.96
N LEU A 474 -11.53 20.92 12.11
CA LEU A 474 -10.40 21.84 12.26
C LEU A 474 -9.22 21.06 12.84
N HIS A 475 -8.00 21.37 12.40
CA HIS A 475 -6.77 20.83 12.95
C HIS A 475 -5.68 21.90 12.96
N GLY A 476 -4.73 21.78 13.88
CA GLY A 476 -3.65 22.75 13.98
C GLY A 476 -2.50 22.27 14.84
N SER A 477 -1.34 22.90 14.64
CA SER A 477 -0.16 22.72 15.47
C SER A 477 0.62 24.03 15.56
N LEU A 478 0.94 24.45 16.78
CA LEU A 478 1.90 25.51 17.07
C LEU A 478 3.10 24.86 17.76
N ASN A 479 4.30 25.07 17.23
CA ASN A 479 5.56 24.66 17.84
C ASN A 479 6.53 25.85 17.85
N THR A 480 7.08 26.16 19.02
CA THR A 480 8.12 27.17 19.22
C THR A 480 9.36 26.53 19.84
N GLU A 481 10.51 26.84 19.28
CA GLU A 481 11.82 26.35 19.67
C GLU A 481 12.73 27.58 19.86
N HIS A 482 13.42 27.67 20.99
CA HIS A 482 14.29 28.80 21.31
C HIS A 482 15.66 28.30 21.75
N ALA A 483 16.70 28.81 21.09
CA ALA A 483 18.09 28.53 21.38
C ALA A 483 18.81 29.85 21.70
N SER A 484 19.61 29.87 22.77
CA SER A 484 20.12 31.13 23.34
C SER A 484 21.18 31.86 22.49
N ALA A 485 21.65 31.28 21.39
CA ALA A 485 22.63 31.86 20.46
C ALA A 485 22.32 31.63 18.97
N SER A 486 21.74 30.49 18.57
CA SER A 486 21.42 30.16 17.16
C SER A 486 20.06 30.68 16.66
N ALA A 487 19.40 31.51 17.48
CA ALA A 487 18.07 32.09 17.29
C ALA A 487 16.90 31.10 17.46
N SER A 488 15.68 31.65 17.49
CA SER A 488 14.44 30.88 17.69
C SER A 488 13.74 30.55 16.39
N ARG A 489 12.97 29.45 16.40
CA ARG A 489 12.07 29.00 15.35
C ARG A 489 10.64 28.98 15.87
N ASN A 490 9.70 29.50 15.10
CA ASN A 490 8.27 29.43 15.40
C ASN A 490 7.55 28.86 14.18
N SER A 491 6.74 27.84 14.37
CA SER A 491 5.99 27.18 13.30
C SER A 491 4.54 27.01 13.71
N LEU A 492 3.64 27.57 12.89
CA LEU A 492 2.20 27.43 12.99
C LEU A 492 1.69 26.73 11.73
N ASN A 493 0.86 25.71 11.91
CA ASN A 493 0.03 25.11 10.88
C ASN A 493 -1.41 25.13 11.38
N LEU A 494 -2.34 25.57 10.55
CA LEU A 494 -3.78 25.52 10.78
C LEU A 494 -4.43 24.97 9.51
N GLY A 495 -5.40 24.07 9.65
CA GLY A 495 -6.16 23.54 8.52
C GLY A 495 -7.59 23.21 8.89
N ALA A 496 -8.46 23.26 7.89
CA ALA A 496 -9.87 22.92 7.99
C ALA A 496 -10.28 22.06 6.79
N SER A 497 -11.15 21.10 7.03
CA SER A 497 -11.82 20.33 5.97
C SER A 497 -13.33 20.43 6.14
N TRP A 498 -14.04 20.53 5.01
CA TRP A 498 -15.50 20.59 4.98
C TRP A 498 -16.05 19.81 3.79
N ARG A 499 -16.81 18.75 4.07
CA ARG A 499 -17.61 18.01 3.11
C ARG A 499 -18.94 18.74 2.93
N ILE A 500 -19.03 19.55 1.87
CA ILE A 500 -20.21 20.37 1.56
C ILE A 500 -21.41 19.45 1.30
N ASP A 501 -21.21 18.48 0.40
CA ASP A 501 -22.16 17.41 0.08
C ASP A 501 -21.40 16.10 -0.22
N THR A 502 -22.09 15.13 -0.84
CA THR A 502 -21.50 13.81 -1.10
C THR A 502 -20.43 13.81 -2.21
N ARG A 503 -20.40 14.83 -3.08
CA ARG A 503 -19.47 15.02 -4.20
C ARG A 503 -18.49 16.18 -3.99
N TRP A 504 -18.90 17.25 -3.32
CA TRP A 504 -18.08 18.44 -3.10
C TRP A 504 -17.43 18.47 -1.71
N SER A 505 -16.12 18.73 -1.67
CA SER A 505 -15.39 19.04 -0.45
C SER A 505 -14.45 20.23 -0.63
N LEU A 506 -14.38 21.08 0.38
CA LEU A 506 -13.41 22.17 0.49
C LEU A 506 -12.40 21.82 1.59
N GLU A 507 -11.12 21.84 1.25
CA GLU A 507 -10.00 21.72 2.19
C GLU A 507 -9.18 23.02 2.14
N GLY A 508 -8.62 23.46 3.27
CA GLY A 508 -7.73 24.61 3.27
C GLY A 508 -6.81 24.65 4.48
N SER A 509 -5.58 25.10 4.29
CA SER A 509 -4.58 25.20 5.36
C SER A 509 -3.66 26.41 5.16
N ALA A 510 -3.17 26.94 6.27
CA ALA A 510 -2.21 28.03 6.36
C ALA A 510 -1.04 27.63 7.26
N ILE A 511 0.17 27.66 6.69
CA ILE A 511 1.44 27.37 7.36
C ILE A 511 2.26 28.65 7.43
N ARG A 512 2.86 28.92 8.58
CA ARG A 512 3.83 30.00 8.79
C ARG A 512 4.98 29.48 9.64
N SER A 513 6.18 29.43 9.08
CA SER A 513 7.41 29.10 9.79
C SER A 513 8.34 30.31 9.78
N THR A 514 8.90 30.69 10.92
CA THR A 514 9.96 31.70 11.04
C THR A 514 11.15 31.13 11.80
N GLY A 515 12.32 31.75 11.65
CA GLY A 515 13.58 31.23 12.20
C GLY A 515 14.23 30.17 11.30
N ARG A 516 15.16 29.40 11.88
CA ARG A 516 15.89 28.31 11.22
C ARG A 516 15.76 27.04 12.06
N SER A 517 15.54 25.89 11.44
CA SER A 517 15.71 24.60 12.13
C SER A 517 17.20 24.29 12.25
N ARG A 518 17.61 23.63 13.34
CA ARG A 518 18.88 22.89 13.34
C ARG A 518 18.75 21.66 12.43
N THR A 519 19.83 21.32 11.74
CA THR A 519 19.94 20.12 10.89
C THR A 519 20.75 19.04 11.60
N ARG A 520 20.08 18.10 12.28
CA ARG A 520 20.74 16.87 12.76
C ARG A 520 21.13 16.02 11.56
N THR A 521 22.42 15.73 11.41
CA THR A 521 22.95 14.81 10.39
C THR A 521 22.87 13.36 10.88
N SER A 522 22.50 12.44 9.99
CA SER A 522 22.53 11.00 10.32
C SER A 522 23.94 10.58 10.68
N ILE A 523 24.07 9.74 11.71
CA ILE A 523 25.37 9.16 12.09
C ILE A 523 25.66 7.82 11.40
N ASP A 524 24.70 7.24 10.68
CA ASP A 524 24.87 5.99 9.90
C ASP A 524 25.80 6.22 8.67
N PRO A 525 26.91 5.49 8.53
CA PRO A 525 27.81 5.59 7.38
C PRO A 525 27.22 5.14 6.03
N LEU A 526 26.14 4.35 6.03
CA LEU A 526 25.49 3.83 4.83
C LEU A 526 24.23 4.62 4.42
N ALA A 527 23.79 5.58 5.26
CA ALA A 527 22.67 6.45 4.94
C ALA A 527 22.94 7.27 3.66
N PRO A 528 21.95 7.41 2.75
CA PRO A 528 22.12 8.25 1.56
C PRO A 528 22.52 9.69 1.94
N PRO A 529 23.50 10.29 1.23
CA PRO A 529 23.98 11.64 1.56
C PRO A 529 22.86 12.67 1.40
N GLN A 530 22.51 13.36 2.49
CA GLN A 530 21.45 14.36 2.49
C GLN A 530 21.99 15.76 2.23
N THR A 531 21.45 16.44 1.23
CA THR A 531 21.66 17.87 1.02
C THR A 531 20.96 18.66 2.13
N ALA A 532 21.69 19.46 2.89
CA ALA A 532 21.12 20.27 3.96
C ALA A 532 20.20 21.37 3.40
N VAL A 533 18.89 21.20 3.53
CA VAL A 533 17.90 22.21 3.14
C VAL A 533 17.83 23.30 4.21
N ASN A 534 18.43 24.45 3.93
CA ASN A 534 18.33 25.64 4.78
C ASN A 534 16.89 26.15 4.79
N THR A 535 16.14 25.83 5.86
CA THR A 535 14.77 26.35 6.05
C THR A 535 14.82 27.86 6.29
N SER A 536 14.42 28.65 5.29
CA SER A 536 14.16 30.09 5.48
C SER A 536 12.78 30.30 6.14
N ALA A 537 12.53 31.52 6.60
CA ALA A 537 11.21 31.90 7.09
C ALA A 537 10.23 31.98 5.91
N TYR A 538 9.11 31.25 5.99
CA TYR A 538 8.09 31.20 4.94
C TYR A 538 6.67 31.28 5.48
N ARG A 539 5.77 31.71 4.59
CA ARG A 539 4.32 31.61 4.76
C ARG A 539 3.73 30.98 3.50
N SER A 540 2.83 30.03 3.67
CA SER A 540 2.15 29.37 2.57
C SER A 540 0.73 29.02 2.98
N PHE A 541 -0.26 29.45 2.20
CA PHE A 541 -1.61 28.91 2.31
C PHE A 541 -1.92 28.05 1.09
N HIS A 542 -2.82 27.09 1.26
CA HIS A 542 -3.47 26.38 0.18
C HIS A 542 -4.97 26.22 0.47
N ALA A 543 -5.77 26.21 -0.58
CA ALA A 543 -7.18 25.85 -0.56
C ALA A 543 -7.45 24.93 -1.77
N VAL A 544 -8.18 23.85 -1.54
CA VAL A 544 -8.52 22.84 -2.55
C VAL A 544 -10.03 22.66 -2.55
N LEU A 545 -10.68 23.14 -3.61
CA LEU A 545 -12.06 22.78 -3.90
C LEU A 545 -12.05 21.52 -4.77
N ARG A 546 -12.61 20.43 -4.27
CA ARG A 546 -12.64 19.12 -4.91
C ARG A 546 -14.07 18.72 -5.26
N TYR A 547 -14.24 18.17 -6.47
CA TYR A 547 -15.44 17.46 -6.92
C TYR A 547 -15.08 16.01 -7.23
N GLU A 548 -15.80 15.06 -6.65
CA GLU A 548 -15.66 13.63 -6.91
C GLU A 548 -16.95 13.02 -7.46
N LEU A 549 -16.80 12.15 -8.46
CA LEU A 549 -17.87 11.34 -9.04
C LEU A 549 -17.38 9.90 -9.14
N GLN A 550 -18.15 8.98 -8.55
CA GLN A 550 -17.96 7.54 -8.65
C GLN A 550 -19.21 6.93 -9.30
N ALA A 551 -19.05 5.91 -10.14
CA ALA A 551 -20.16 5.20 -10.77
C ALA A 551 -19.75 3.79 -11.26
N GLY A 552 -20.72 3.02 -11.75
CA GLY A 552 -20.56 1.68 -12.31
C GLY A 552 -20.59 0.54 -11.29
N SER A 553 -20.52 -0.70 -11.76
CA SER A 553 -20.48 -1.89 -10.90
C SER A 553 -19.40 -2.89 -11.35
N ARG A 554 -18.77 -3.58 -10.39
CA ARG A 554 -17.75 -4.62 -10.66
C ARG A 554 -18.35 -5.95 -11.15
N SER A 555 -19.67 -6.08 -11.15
CA SER A 555 -20.39 -7.29 -11.51
C SER A 555 -21.14 -7.08 -12.83
N VAL A 556 -20.52 -7.41 -13.96
CA VAL A 556 -21.20 -7.39 -15.27
C VAL A 556 -21.79 -8.76 -15.55
N PRO A 557 -23.13 -8.91 -15.62
CA PRO A 557 -23.75 -10.21 -15.88
C PRO A 557 -23.66 -10.60 -17.37
N MET A 558 -23.54 -11.90 -17.64
CA MET A 558 -23.54 -12.43 -19.00
C MET A 558 -24.85 -12.08 -19.72
N GLY A 559 -24.74 -11.52 -20.93
CA GLY A 559 -25.88 -11.10 -21.75
C GLY A 559 -26.52 -9.75 -21.38
N GLY A 560 -25.99 -9.02 -20.39
CA GLY A 560 -26.53 -7.72 -19.96
C GLY A 560 -25.53 -6.57 -19.92
N LYS A 561 -26.00 -5.44 -19.39
CA LYS A 561 -25.21 -4.24 -19.08
C LYS A 561 -24.74 -4.29 -17.61
N PRO A 562 -23.69 -3.54 -17.22
CA PRO A 562 -23.22 -3.51 -15.82
C PRO A 562 -24.19 -2.90 -14.80
N SER A 563 -25.26 -2.24 -15.26
CA SER A 563 -26.42 -1.82 -14.46
C SER A 563 -27.29 -2.99 -14.01
N ASP A 564 -27.27 -4.08 -14.77
CA ASP A 564 -28.32 -5.07 -14.72
C ASP A 564 -28.00 -6.04 -13.57
N GLY A 565 -28.99 -6.28 -12.72
CA GLY A 565 -28.85 -7.30 -11.70
C GLY A 565 -28.93 -8.69 -12.33
N GLY A 566 -28.02 -9.60 -11.93
CA GLY A 566 -28.01 -10.97 -12.45
C GLY A 566 -28.69 -11.99 -11.54
N GLY A 567 -29.14 -13.08 -12.14
CA GLY A 567 -29.40 -14.36 -11.48
C GLY A 567 -28.33 -15.38 -11.87
N ARG A 568 -28.57 -16.64 -11.52
CA ARG A 568 -27.77 -17.80 -11.93
C ARG A 568 -28.61 -18.72 -12.82
N ILE A 569 -28.00 -19.38 -13.79
CA ILE A 569 -28.61 -20.55 -14.47
C ILE A 569 -27.81 -21.79 -14.07
N GLU A 570 -28.48 -22.80 -13.51
CA GLU A 570 -27.98 -24.16 -13.31
C GLU A 570 -28.79 -25.12 -14.18
N GLY A 571 -28.21 -26.22 -14.63
CA GLY A 571 -29.01 -27.26 -15.28
C GLY A 571 -28.29 -28.56 -15.55
N THR A 572 -29.02 -29.52 -16.09
CA THR A 572 -28.52 -30.85 -16.46
C THR A 572 -29.00 -31.22 -17.86
N VAL A 573 -28.09 -31.64 -18.73
CA VAL A 573 -28.40 -32.34 -19.99
C VAL A 573 -28.45 -33.83 -19.68
N TYR A 574 -29.52 -34.54 -20.07
CA TYR A 574 -29.72 -35.95 -19.69
C TYR A 574 -30.32 -36.79 -20.82
N PHE A 575 -30.08 -38.10 -20.76
CA PHE A 575 -30.60 -39.07 -21.73
C PHE A 575 -32.07 -39.41 -21.44
N ASP A 576 -32.99 -38.67 -22.05
CA ASP A 576 -34.43 -38.92 -22.04
C ASP A 576 -34.72 -40.18 -22.87
N THR A 577 -34.72 -41.32 -22.19
CA THR A 577 -34.76 -42.66 -22.78
C THR A 577 -36.19 -43.17 -22.86
N ASN A 578 -37.05 -42.73 -21.92
CA ASN A 578 -38.48 -43.04 -21.90
C ASN A 578 -39.34 -42.05 -22.71
N ARG A 579 -38.77 -40.94 -23.19
CA ARG A 579 -39.44 -39.84 -23.91
C ARG A 579 -40.49 -39.10 -23.05
N SER A 580 -40.23 -38.99 -21.76
CA SER A 580 -41.09 -38.28 -20.79
C SER A 580 -40.81 -36.78 -20.70
N GLY A 581 -39.63 -36.34 -21.14
CA GLY A 581 -39.17 -34.96 -20.98
C GLY A 581 -38.91 -34.53 -19.53
N THR A 582 -38.96 -35.45 -18.56
CA THR A 582 -38.66 -35.20 -17.13
C THR A 582 -37.64 -36.21 -16.63
N GLN A 583 -36.47 -35.75 -16.17
CA GLN A 583 -35.38 -36.64 -15.76
C GLN A 583 -35.79 -37.58 -14.62
N GLU A 584 -35.89 -38.87 -14.92
CA GLU A 584 -36.12 -39.91 -13.91
C GLU A 584 -34.83 -40.30 -13.18
N ALA A 585 -34.97 -40.93 -12.00
CA ALA A 585 -33.84 -41.39 -11.19
C ALA A 585 -33.00 -42.51 -11.87
N SER A 586 -33.48 -43.09 -12.97
CA SER A 586 -32.73 -44.01 -13.82
C SER A 586 -31.94 -43.33 -14.95
N GLU A 587 -32.19 -42.05 -15.22
CA GLU A 587 -31.68 -41.37 -16.41
C GLU A 587 -30.40 -40.57 -16.12
N THR A 588 -29.33 -40.95 -16.80
CA THR A 588 -27.99 -40.41 -16.57
C THR A 588 -27.77 -39.12 -17.36
N GLY A 589 -27.02 -38.18 -16.77
CA GLY A 589 -26.60 -36.95 -17.44
C GLY A 589 -25.59 -37.19 -18.57
N VAL A 590 -25.57 -36.32 -19.58
CA VAL A 590 -24.72 -36.44 -20.78
C VAL A 590 -23.44 -35.62 -20.61
N PRO A 591 -22.26 -36.25 -20.50
CA PRO A 591 -21.01 -35.55 -20.21
C PRO A 591 -20.35 -34.92 -21.44
N GLY A 592 -19.64 -33.80 -21.26
CA GLY A 592 -18.83 -33.15 -22.30
C GLY A 592 -19.59 -32.33 -23.36
N VAL A 593 -20.92 -32.33 -23.31
CA VAL A 593 -21.81 -31.57 -24.21
C VAL A 593 -21.55 -30.08 -24.05
N THR A 594 -21.54 -29.32 -25.14
CA THR A 594 -21.36 -27.85 -25.06
C THR A 594 -22.71 -27.15 -25.11
N VAL A 595 -23.04 -26.44 -24.03
CA VAL A 595 -24.28 -25.70 -23.82
C VAL A 595 -24.01 -24.22 -24.05
N TYR A 596 -24.83 -23.57 -24.86
CA TYR A 596 -24.73 -22.15 -25.20
C TYR A 596 -25.78 -21.32 -24.47
N LEU A 597 -25.46 -20.05 -24.19
CA LEU A 597 -26.37 -19.03 -23.66
C LEU A 597 -26.37 -17.83 -24.61
N ASP A 598 -27.57 -17.41 -25.02
CA ASP A 598 -27.85 -16.39 -26.04
C ASP A 598 -27.01 -16.59 -27.33
N ASN A 599 -26.74 -17.86 -27.67
CA ASN A 599 -25.84 -18.33 -28.74
C ASN A 599 -24.44 -17.67 -28.75
N ARG A 600 -23.97 -17.16 -27.60
CA ARG A 600 -22.77 -16.31 -27.47
C ARG A 600 -21.79 -16.79 -26.40
N TYR A 601 -22.30 -17.16 -25.23
CA TYR A 601 -21.51 -17.72 -24.12
C TYR A 601 -21.64 -19.23 -24.16
N ALA A 602 -20.62 -19.98 -23.74
CA ALA A 602 -20.63 -21.45 -23.81
C ALA A 602 -19.94 -22.08 -22.60
N VAL A 603 -20.49 -23.20 -22.13
CA VAL A 603 -19.94 -24.05 -21.06
C VAL A 603 -20.03 -25.52 -21.49
N ARG A 604 -19.27 -26.42 -20.83
CA ARG A 604 -19.38 -27.87 -21.05
C ARG A 604 -19.99 -28.58 -19.85
N THR A 605 -20.74 -29.65 -20.10
CA THR A 605 -21.33 -30.47 -19.04
C THR A 605 -20.29 -31.33 -18.33
N ASP A 606 -20.46 -31.49 -17.01
CA ASP A 606 -19.61 -32.34 -16.17
C ASP A 606 -19.86 -33.85 -16.39
N THR A 607 -19.20 -34.69 -15.60
CA THR A 607 -19.35 -36.16 -15.61
C THR A 607 -20.74 -36.66 -15.16
N GLN A 608 -21.65 -35.75 -14.83
CA GLN A 608 -23.02 -35.98 -14.39
C GLN A 608 -24.03 -35.17 -15.23
N GLY A 609 -23.60 -34.63 -16.39
CA GLY A 609 -24.43 -33.86 -17.31
C GLY A 609 -24.72 -32.42 -16.90
N ARG A 610 -24.15 -31.93 -15.80
CA ARG A 610 -24.51 -30.64 -15.19
C ARG A 610 -23.74 -29.48 -15.82
N PHE A 611 -24.37 -28.32 -15.91
CA PHE A 611 -23.77 -27.06 -16.36
C PHE A 611 -24.23 -25.89 -15.49
N GLU A 612 -23.42 -24.82 -15.45
CA GLU A 612 -23.71 -23.59 -14.72
C GLU A 612 -23.29 -22.35 -15.53
N PHE A 613 -24.14 -21.34 -15.55
CA PHE A 613 -23.77 -19.96 -15.86
C PHE A 613 -23.89 -19.13 -14.56
N PRO A 614 -22.77 -18.82 -13.88
CA PRO A 614 -22.78 -18.31 -12.49
C PRO A 614 -23.48 -16.96 -12.30
N PHE A 615 -23.46 -16.10 -13.33
CA PHE A 615 -24.02 -14.75 -13.27
C PHE A 615 -24.54 -14.30 -14.64
N VAL A 616 -25.85 -14.41 -14.84
CA VAL A 616 -26.58 -14.13 -16.08
C VAL A 616 -27.56 -12.98 -15.87
N ALA A 617 -27.67 -12.10 -16.86
CA ALA A 617 -28.45 -10.87 -16.73
C ALA A 617 -29.95 -11.17 -16.70
N SER A 618 -30.68 -10.50 -15.80
CA SER A 618 -32.11 -10.75 -15.62
C SER A 618 -32.94 -10.47 -16.88
N GLY A 619 -34.14 -11.04 -16.94
CA GLY A 619 -35.02 -11.03 -18.09
C GLY A 619 -34.85 -12.27 -18.98
N PRO A 620 -35.50 -12.29 -20.16
CA PRO A 620 -35.54 -13.47 -21.03
C PRO A 620 -34.17 -13.80 -21.66
N ARG A 621 -33.82 -15.08 -21.64
CA ARG A 621 -32.60 -15.70 -22.18
C ARG A 621 -32.95 -16.94 -22.99
N THR A 622 -32.07 -17.32 -23.92
CA THR A 622 -32.17 -18.61 -24.63
C THR A 622 -30.93 -19.45 -24.34
N VAL A 623 -31.14 -20.63 -23.76
CA VAL A 623 -30.12 -21.67 -23.60
C VAL A 623 -30.25 -22.65 -24.75
N THR A 624 -29.14 -23.10 -25.32
CA THR A 624 -29.12 -23.94 -26.54
C THR A 624 -28.10 -25.06 -26.44
N VAL A 625 -28.56 -26.31 -26.57
CA VAL A 625 -27.70 -27.46 -26.89
C VAL A 625 -27.73 -27.66 -28.40
N ARG A 626 -26.65 -28.20 -28.98
CA ARG A 626 -26.57 -28.46 -30.42
C ARG A 626 -26.16 -29.88 -30.73
N ASN A 627 -26.66 -30.40 -31.85
CA ASN A 627 -26.47 -31.80 -32.23
C ASN A 627 -25.01 -32.16 -32.55
N GLU A 628 -24.18 -31.21 -32.99
CA GLU A 628 -22.75 -31.44 -33.22
C GLU A 628 -21.92 -31.61 -31.92
N THR A 629 -22.53 -31.45 -30.74
CA THR A 629 -21.84 -31.62 -29.44
C THR A 629 -22.42 -32.76 -28.59
N LEU A 630 -23.31 -33.57 -29.16
CA LEU A 630 -23.87 -34.78 -28.55
C LEU A 630 -23.16 -36.06 -29.04
N PRO A 631 -23.07 -37.11 -28.21
CA PRO A 631 -22.62 -38.42 -28.66
C PRO A 631 -23.71 -39.08 -29.53
N LEU A 632 -23.34 -39.58 -30.72
CA LEU A 632 -24.25 -40.43 -31.51
C LEU A 632 -24.61 -41.70 -30.71
N PRO A 633 -25.86 -42.22 -30.76
CA PRO A 633 -26.98 -41.80 -31.63
C PRO A 633 -28.00 -40.89 -30.89
N TRP A 634 -27.55 -39.88 -30.15
CA TRP A 634 -28.42 -38.95 -29.44
C TRP A 634 -28.55 -37.60 -30.16
N GLY A 635 -29.75 -37.03 -30.10
CA GLY A 635 -30.10 -35.75 -30.71
C GLY A 635 -30.91 -34.84 -29.79
N VAL A 636 -30.98 -33.57 -30.14
CA VAL A 636 -31.73 -32.56 -29.36
C VAL A 636 -33.24 -32.67 -29.61
N VAL A 637 -34.02 -32.47 -28.54
CA VAL A 637 -35.48 -32.24 -28.64
C VAL A 637 -35.73 -30.75 -28.92
N ASP A 638 -36.75 -30.41 -29.72
CA ASP A 638 -37.23 -29.04 -30.00
C ASP A 638 -36.11 -28.01 -30.29
N GLU A 639 -35.34 -28.26 -31.35
CA GLU A 639 -34.16 -27.47 -31.77
C GLU A 639 -33.04 -27.34 -30.71
N GLY A 640 -33.16 -28.02 -29.57
CA GLY A 640 -32.25 -27.92 -28.43
C GLY A 640 -32.35 -26.62 -27.64
N GLN A 641 -33.43 -25.85 -27.82
CA GLN A 641 -33.56 -24.49 -27.28
C GLN A 641 -34.54 -24.39 -26.10
N ALA A 642 -34.03 -23.98 -24.93
CA ALA A 642 -34.83 -23.64 -23.76
C ALA A 642 -34.84 -22.13 -23.53
N LYS A 643 -36.03 -21.52 -23.53
CA LYS A 643 -36.22 -20.09 -23.18
C LYS A 643 -36.52 -19.97 -21.69
N VAL A 644 -35.81 -19.11 -20.98
CA VAL A 644 -35.95 -18.89 -19.54
C VAL A 644 -36.01 -17.40 -19.20
N ASP A 645 -36.77 -17.04 -18.17
CA ASP A 645 -36.75 -15.70 -17.58
C ASP A 645 -35.85 -15.71 -16.34
N VAL A 646 -34.68 -15.07 -16.43
CA VAL A 646 -33.70 -15.05 -15.33
C VAL A 646 -34.09 -13.97 -14.33
N ARG A 647 -34.26 -14.35 -13.06
CA ARG A 647 -34.64 -13.42 -11.99
C ARG A 647 -33.46 -12.99 -11.13
N LEU A 648 -33.57 -11.78 -10.59
CA LEU A 648 -32.52 -11.13 -9.81
C LEU A 648 -32.16 -11.95 -8.56
N ARG A 649 -30.90 -12.37 -8.43
CA ARG A 649 -30.36 -13.19 -7.32
C ARG A 649 -31.00 -14.57 -7.14
N GLU A 650 -31.89 -15.00 -8.03
CA GLU A 650 -32.46 -16.35 -8.04
C GLU A 650 -31.59 -17.30 -8.87
N THR A 651 -31.72 -18.61 -8.60
CA THR A 651 -31.11 -19.67 -9.41
C THR A 651 -32.19 -20.33 -10.26
N THR A 652 -32.15 -20.05 -11.56
CA THR A 652 -33.04 -20.65 -12.55
C THR A 652 -32.51 -22.04 -12.89
N ARG A 653 -33.35 -23.08 -12.78
CA ARG A 653 -32.95 -24.47 -13.04
C ARG A 653 -33.53 -25.01 -14.34
N LEU A 654 -32.69 -25.70 -15.10
CA LEU A 654 -33.03 -26.31 -16.39
C LEU A 654 -32.75 -27.82 -16.41
N SER A 655 -33.63 -28.58 -17.03
CA SER A 655 -33.39 -29.96 -17.42
C SER A 655 -33.57 -30.03 -18.94
N LEU A 656 -32.53 -30.47 -19.65
CA LEU A 656 -32.48 -30.48 -21.12
C LEU A 656 -32.45 -31.94 -21.61
N PRO A 657 -33.60 -32.49 -22.05
CA PRO A 657 -33.64 -33.85 -22.58
C PRO A 657 -32.90 -33.94 -23.91
N VAL A 658 -32.14 -35.02 -24.10
CA VAL A 658 -31.73 -35.48 -25.43
C VAL A 658 -32.26 -36.88 -25.65
N GLN A 659 -32.83 -37.12 -26.82
CA GLN A 659 -33.48 -38.37 -27.17
C GLN A 659 -32.66 -39.12 -28.22
N ARG A 660 -32.82 -40.43 -28.27
CA ARG A 660 -32.20 -41.26 -29.30
C ARG A 660 -32.83 -40.94 -30.66
N SER A 661 -31.98 -40.68 -31.66
CA SER A 661 -32.40 -40.57 -33.06
C SER A 661 -32.73 -41.96 -33.60
N ASP A 662 -34.02 -42.27 -33.66
CA ASP A 662 -34.52 -43.38 -34.48
C ASP A 662 -34.36 -43.00 -35.97
N ASN A 663 -34.10 -43.98 -36.83
CA ASN A 663 -33.59 -43.83 -38.21
C ASN A 663 -34.49 -44.53 -39.23
#